data_AF-A0A8T2KIQ3-F1
#
_entry.id   AF-A0A8T2KIQ3-F1
#
_cell.length_a   1.000
_cell.length_b   1.000
_cell.length_c   1.000
_cell.angle_alpha   90.00
_cell.angle_beta   90.00
_cell.angle_gamma   90.00
#
_symmetry.space_group_name_H-M   'P 1'
#
loop_
_entity.id
_entity.type
_entity.pdbx_description
1 polymer ?
#
loop_
_entity_poly.entity_id
_entity_poly.type
_entity_poly.pdbx_seq_one_letter_code
_entity_poly.pdbx_strand_id
1 'polypeptide(L)'
;MDFAKKVLEKSDNTDGIQVTTMPSLRSENALRSAKESENLSNELEEEKKKVSQVQQTLEENRKRLILLKTQRPVERIEEKEIMQYYREPRLETELTTMKSQADKVNKEREGTQAEIITLNKRLVILEEQRKNIKPQLLTKEVTEIEKDPVLESQSQSLTKEIKQLKDENNSISVEIESLKKQLLMLEQKQPNIKERVVLKEVVKLERDPEMVKSARTLQLQIDDETFKRKSLQENILKLRTRIEELEKLIESVEPKVIVKEVKKIEQDPEILKEAARLRTLIEEERSKFVVVTREMTEIQSKYMVVQKQKPKIEIKEIVNEVFVVEPETEKEIARLKSVLQEVSSGKSMYEKDINTISNQLNVLKSQKPTVEYKEVVKEVVKLEKTPELLKEIERLRGQITDMESTNNKYIEQKAKLTKERDEWKIERSKVETKTVNREVVNYENDPVLIKEAERLRQELRDEAKKRREVEDVVYDLQNKYILLERRKPEERVVVQEVLLVKQDPKIKDDHFRLSRTFDEEVGNRRRLEREVQQLRSLVEEKEKMLNFQEERDKKLAAEKELRQITLRIKEIEESPPPVQEKIVMEEVVKVERDPHLEKSANSLRTELDKERSQMLNIERECKNLQMKIDILQREKSLEKTIYKEVIRVEKDKVLQNERARLRELFQKERNARQDLEDEAKRLTEKTERVDAMKKSWSKEEGDLQKTKMQAQQEKTAIENELLELRRQKQQKSVVLSKESELLSQKAENERLKKMQMGQELSLLETKILSEKDSIYEKEKNIREMQSRANLEERSQETQMRETNISTKISILDPETGKEMSPYEAYKKGIIDRSQYFQLQELECDWEEVSTMGASGEISVLLDKKSGKQYSIDDALRAKKITKEDLQRYRDGKLAISEFALLVAGETRPQPVSIGSIIAPRSPSSTSQGHGFFNQSSPKVFHDDSFPIAGVLDTTTDSKCTIKSAVGRKILDAETAQKLLEAQAATGGIVHIMSKERYSVHKAIDKGLVDSNNTKSLLSAQKAFTGVEDPVTKKRLSVGEAVQKGIMSNENALPYLVVQHLTGGLIDTKQTGRIPVSEAVEQGLVSKELAEQIQDEKQYKKDLIDPISKENINYKDAMDRCQKDPGSGLLLLKAASDSYKPAVYRPVNLIPSLTSFNY
;
A
#
# COMPACT_ATOMS: atom_id res chain seq x y z
N MET A 1 54.00 -12.08 -47.92
CA MET A 1 53.13 -11.59 -49.01
C MET A 1 53.55 -12.18 -50.35
N ASP A 2 54.80 -12.03 -50.79
CA ASP A 2 55.21 -12.34 -52.18
C ASP A 2 55.12 -13.81 -52.58
N PHE A 3 55.14 -14.74 -51.63
CA PHE A 3 54.89 -16.17 -51.90
C PHE A 3 53.46 -16.43 -52.39
N ALA A 4 52.47 -15.68 -51.92
CA ALA A 4 51.07 -15.87 -52.31
C ALA A 4 50.77 -15.32 -53.73
N LYS A 5 51.44 -14.25 -54.16
CA LYS A 5 51.28 -13.71 -55.52
C LYS A 5 51.69 -14.72 -56.60
N LYS A 6 52.83 -15.39 -56.41
CA LYS A 6 53.40 -16.36 -57.38
C LYS A 6 52.58 -17.65 -57.58
N VAL A 7 51.54 -17.87 -56.77
CA VAL A 7 50.61 -19.02 -56.92
C VAL A 7 49.38 -18.64 -57.75
N LEU A 8 48.93 -17.37 -57.68
CA LEU A 8 47.78 -16.88 -58.44
C LEU A 8 48.10 -16.59 -59.92
N GLU A 9 49.35 -16.24 -60.25
CA GLU A 9 49.81 -15.96 -61.62
C GLU A 9 49.96 -17.22 -62.52
N LYS A 10 49.27 -18.33 -62.20
CA LYS A 10 49.43 -19.63 -62.88
C LYS A 10 48.14 -20.41 -63.22
N SER A 11 46.96 -19.96 -62.79
CA SER A 11 45.67 -20.60 -63.12
C SER A 11 45.07 -20.14 -64.45
N ASP A 12 45.38 -18.91 -64.86
CA ASP A 12 44.62 -18.22 -65.91
C ASP A 12 45.21 -18.54 -67.29
N ASN A 13 44.91 -19.75 -67.82
CA ASN A 13 45.16 -20.10 -69.21
C ASN A 13 44.29 -21.28 -69.70
N THR A 14 44.00 -21.26 -71.01
CA THR A 14 43.32 -22.29 -71.82
C THR A 14 41.85 -22.61 -71.52
N ASP A 15 40.95 -21.87 -72.18
CA ASP A 15 39.79 -22.48 -72.83
C ASP A 15 40.25 -23.58 -73.82
N GLY A 16 39.47 -24.66 -73.98
CA GLY A 16 39.84 -25.76 -74.87
C GLY A 16 38.75 -26.82 -75.07
N ILE A 17 37.92 -26.65 -76.10
CA ILE A 17 36.85 -27.59 -76.47
C ILE A 17 37.43 -28.88 -77.06
N GLN A 18 37.04 -30.05 -76.56
CA GLN A 18 36.58 -31.17 -77.39
C GLN A 18 35.81 -32.25 -76.63
N VAL A 19 35.11 -33.11 -77.37
CA VAL A 19 34.07 -34.03 -76.92
C VAL A 19 34.45 -35.48 -77.30
N THR A 20 33.72 -36.44 -76.72
CA THR A 20 33.36 -37.79 -77.23
C THR A 20 34.04 -39.03 -76.62
N THR A 21 33.20 -40.08 -76.52
CA THR A 21 33.47 -41.53 -76.43
C THR A 21 34.02 -42.20 -75.14
N MET A 22 33.05 -42.74 -74.39
CA MET A 22 32.95 -44.18 -74.00
C MET A 22 33.83 -44.74 -72.86
N PRO A 23 33.36 -45.79 -72.12
CA PRO A 23 33.20 -45.58 -70.67
C PRO A 23 33.70 -46.71 -69.74
N SER A 24 33.39 -46.52 -68.45
CA SER A 24 33.31 -47.50 -67.35
C SER A 24 34.46 -47.46 -66.32
N LEU A 25 34.15 -47.95 -65.11
CA LEU A 25 35.05 -48.15 -63.96
C LEU A 25 35.73 -46.92 -63.33
N ARG A 26 34.95 -45.87 -62.99
CA ARG A 26 35.24 -44.93 -61.88
C ARG A 26 34.02 -44.05 -61.53
N SER A 27 33.09 -44.55 -60.70
CA SER A 27 31.86 -43.82 -60.34
C SER A 27 31.73 -43.44 -58.86
N GLU A 28 32.29 -44.20 -57.91
CA GLU A 28 32.06 -43.95 -56.47
C GLU A 28 33.07 -42.97 -55.86
N ASN A 29 34.36 -43.06 -56.22
CA ASN A 29 35.39 -42.18 -55.64
C ASN A 29 35.23 -40.72 -56.07
N ALA A 30 34.67 -40.44 -57.25
CA ALA A 30 34.42 -39.08 -57.72
C ALA A 30 33.38 -38.36 -56.84
N LEU A 31 32.29 -39.05 -56.47
CA LEU A 31 31.22 -38.49 -55.63
C LEU A 31 31.64 -38.28 -54.17
N ARG A 32 32.60 -39.06 -53.65
CA ARG A 32 33.20 -38.80 -52.33
C ARG A 32 34.14 -37.61 -52.37
N SER A 33 35.08 -37.59 -53.33
CA SER A 33 36.02 -36.47 -53.51
C SER A 33 35.33 -35.13 -53.75
N ALA A 34 34.19 -35.11 -54.45
CA ALA A 34 33.38 -33.91 -54.63
C ALA A 34 32.84 -33.38 -53.29
N LYS A 35 32.16 -34.22 -52.50
CA LYS A 35 31.62 -33.82 -51.19
C LYS A 35 32.70 -33.44 -50.17
N GLU A 36 33.84 -34.12 -50.20
CA GLU A 36 34.99 -33.73 -49.38
C GLU A 36 35.53 -32.36 -49.80
N SER A 37 35.56 -32.03 -51.10
CA SER A 37 35.96 -30.70 -51.58
C SER A 37 34.94 -29.60 -51.26
N GLU A 38 33.62 -29.88 -51.27
CA GLU A 38 32.58 -28.94 -50.84
C GLU A 38 32.68 -28.66 -49.32
N ASN A 39 32.85 -29.70 -48.50
CA ASN A 39 33.03 -29.55 -47.06
C ASN A 39 34.28 -28.72 -46.73
N LEU A 40 35.42 -29.03 -47.34
CA LEU A 40 36.67 -28.26 -47.17
C LEU A 40 36.53 -26.81 -47.68
N SER A 41 35.74 -26.56 -48.72
CA SER A 41 35.44 -25.20 -49.18
C SER A 41 34.59 -24.42 -48.16
N ASN A 42 33.61 -25.07 -47.54
CA ASN A 42 32.77 -24.47 -46.50
C ASN A 42 33.57 -24.19 -45.21
N GLU A 43 34.43 -25.12 -44.78
CA GLU A 43 35.37 -24.91 -43.67
C GLU A 43 36.34 -23.74 -43.95
N LEU A 44 36.85 -23.65 -45.18
CA LEU A 44 37.72 -22.55 -45.62
C LEU A 44 36.97 -21.20 -45.63
N GLU A 45 35.68 -21.18 -45.96
CA GLU A 45 34.85 -19.97 -45.82
C GLU A 45 34.60 -19.58 -44.36
N GLU A 46 34.34 -20.54 -43.48
CA GLU A 46 34.23 -20.26 -42.05
C GLU A 46 35.54 -19.72 -41.46
N GLU A 47 36.69 -20.32 -41.81
CA GLU A 47 38.01 -19.83 -41.42
C GLU A 47 38.23 -18.39 -41.90
N LYS A 48 37.93 -18.07 -43.17
CA LYS A 48 38.00 -16.69 -43.68
C LYS A 48 37.12 -15.72 -42.87
N LYS A 49 35.91 -16.13 -42.49
CA LYS A 49 34.97 -15.32 -41.68
C LYS A 49 35.51 -15.11 -40.26
N LYS A 50 36.03 -16.17 -39.61
CA LYS A 50 36.68 -16.13 -38.27
C LYS A 50 37.92 -15.23 -38.28
N VAL A 51 38.80 -15.39 -39.28
CA VAL A 51 40.00 -14.54 -39.46
C VAL A 51 39.63 -13.07 -39.66
N SER A 52 38.59 -12.76 -40.45
CA SER A 52 38.12 -11.38 -40.64
C SER A 52 37.64 -10.73 -39.33
N GLN A 53 36.92 -11.47 -38.48
CA GLN A 53 36.46 -10.98 -37.16
C GLN A 53 37.63 -10.77 -36.19
N VAL A 54 38.61 -11.68 -36.17
CA VAL A 54 39.86 -11.52 -35.40
C VAL A 54 40.64 -10.31 -35.90
N GLN A 55 40.70 -10.07 -37.22
CA GLN A 55 41.42 -8.94 -37.80
C GLN A 55 40.75 -7.59 -37.47
N GLN A 56 39.41 -7.52 -37.49
CA GLN A 56 38.67 -6.32 -37.03
C GLN A 56 38.92 -6.04 -35.54
N THR A 57 38.74 -7.03 -34.66
CA THR A 57 38.96 -6.84 -33.21
C THR A 57 40.42 -6.52 -32.87
N LEU A 58 41.40 -6.99 -33.63
CA LEU A 58 42.81 -6.62 -33.48
C LEU A 58 43.08 -5.18 -33.94
N GLU A 59 42.40 -4.70 -34.99
CA GLU A 59 42.41 -3.27 -35.35
C GLU A 59 41.75 -2.37 -34.29
N GLU A 60 40.61 -2.76 -33.74
CA GLU A 60 39.93 -2.01 -32.67
C GLU A 60 40.83 -1.93 -31.43
N ASN A 61 41.46 -3.03 -31.04
CA ASN A 61 42.42 -3.05 -29.95
C ASN A 61 43.67 -2.20 -30.24
N ARG A 62 44.15 -2.14 -31.50
CA ARG A 62 45.20 -1.18 -31.91
C ARG A 62 44.75 0.28 -31.78
N LYS A 63 43.54 0.62 -32.26
CA LYS A 63 42.96 1.97 -32.16
C LYS A 63 42.81 2.38 -30.69
N ARG A 64 42.36 1.45 -29.82
CA ARG A 64 42.24 1.62 -28.37
C ARG A 64 43.60 1.77 -27.67
N LEU A 65 44.61 1.01 -28.08
CA LEU A 65 45.98 1.12 -27.55
C LEU A 65 46.64 2.47 -27.92
N ILE A 66 46.39 2.99 -29.13
CA ILE A 66 46.86 4.32 -29.55
C ILE A 66 46.21 5.41 -28.70
N LEU A 67 44.90 5.33 -28.45
CA LEU A 67 44.16 6.27 -27.59
C LEU A 67 44.69 6.28 -26.14
N LEU A 68 45.06 5.11 -25.61
CA LEU A 68 45.68 5.01 -24.28
C LEU A 68 47.11 5.56 -24.24
N LYS A 69 47.88 5.44 -25.33
CA LYS A 69 49.24 6.00 -25.44
C LYS A 69 49.28 7.52 -25.63
N THR A 70 48.19 8.18 -26.00
CA THR A 70 48.14 9.64 -26.15
C THR A 70 47.80 10.40 -24.86
N GLN A 71 47.50 9.70 -23.74
CA GLN A 71 47.27 10.33 -22.44
C GLN A 71 48.58 10.40 -21.62
N ARG A 72 48.98 11.61 -21.22
CA ARG A 72 50.09 11.82 -20.27
C ARG A 72 49.62 11.51 -18.84
N PRO A 73 50.49 11.01 -17.95
CA PRO A 73 50.15 10.82 -16.55
C PRO A 73 49.94 12.18 -15.86
N VAL A 74 48.94 12.23 -14.98
CA VAL A 74 48.74 13.30 -13.99
C VAL A 74 48.98 12.68 -12.61
N GLU A 75 49.65 13.42 -11.74
CA GLU A 75 50.09 12.93 -10.43
C GLU A 75 48.91 12.70 -9.46
N ARG A 76 49.05 11.73 -8.57
CA ARG A 76 48.03 11.43 -7.55
C ARG A 76 48.27 12.26 -6.30
N ILE A 77 47.23 12.95 -5.83
CA ILE A 77 47.09 13.37 -4.43
C ILE A 77 45.92 12.60 -3.84
N GLU A 78 46.14 11.93 -2.70
CA GLU A 78 45.09 11.20 -1.99
C GLU A 78 44.29 12.15 -1.08
N GLU A 79 43.23 12.75 -1.61
CA GLU A 79 42.25 13.45 -0.78
C GLU A 79 41.38 12.44 -0.03
N LYS A 80 41.68 12.26 1.26
CA LYS A 80 40.83 11.52 2.19
C LYS A 80 39.63 12.38 2.56
N GLU A 81 38.44 12.01 2.11
CA GLU A 81 37.22 12.59 2.66
C GLU A 81 37.12 12.29 4.17
N ILE A 82 36.74 13.30 4.95
CA ILE A 82 36.38 13.13 6.36
C ILE A 82 34.95 13.58 6.52
N MET A 83 34.04 12.62 6.68
CA MET A 83 32.65 12.90 7.03
C MET A 83 32.58 13.66 8.37
N GLN A 84 31.94 14.82 8.37
CA GLN A 84 31.52 15.48 9.60
C GLN A 84 30.21 14.85 10.07
N TYR A 85 30.25 14.16 11.22
CA TYR A 85 29.04 13.64 11.86
C TYR A 85 28.35 14.75 12.65
N TYR A 86 27.07 15.01 12.33
CA TYR A 86 26.15 15.58 13.33
C TYR A 86 25.80 14.49 14.34
N ARG A 87 25.89 14.84 15.63
CA ARG A 87 25.72 13.89 16.74
C ARG A 87 24.28 13.90 17.25
N GLU A 88 23.38 13.27 16.50
CA GLU A 88 21.99 13.13 16.94
C GLU A 88 21.87 12.09 18.07
N PRO A 89 21.19 12.40 19.20
CA PRO A 89 20.96 11.42 20.27
C PRO A 89 20.19 10.18 19.81
N ARG A 90 19.32 10.34 18.79
CA ARG A 90 18.59 9.24 18.16
C ARG A 90 19.51 8.32 17.37
N LEU A 91 20.53 8.84 16.69
CA LEU A 91 21.55 8.00 16.09
C LEU A 91 22.40 7.28 17.14
N GLU A 92 22.61 7.81 18.34
CA GLU A 92 23.28 7.05 19.41
C GLU A 92 22.37 5.94 20.02
N THR A 93 21.06 6.15 20.17
CA THR A 93 20.13 5.07 20.59
C THR A 93 19.88 4.04 19.48
N GLU A 94 19.84 4.47 18.21
CA GLU A 94 19.76 3.58 17.05
C GLU A 94 21.08 2.82 16.84
N LEU A 95 22.25 3.43 17.05
CA LEU A 95 23.54 2.75 16.91
C LEU A 95 23.83 1.82 18.10
N THR A 96 23.28 2.07 19.29
CA THR A 96 23.35 1.11 20.42
C THR A 96 22.31 -0.01 20.32
N THR A 97 21.12 0.23 19.78
CA THR A 97 20.18 -0.86 19.44
C THR A 97 20.68 -1.70 18.26
N MET A 98 21.24 -1.07 17.21
CA MET A 98 21.89 -1.78 16.10
C MET A 98 23.15 -2.54 16.54
N LYS A 99 23.95 -2.02 17.48
CA LYS A 99 25.07 -2.79 18.08
C LYS A 99 24.57 -3.99 18.87
N SER A 100 23.60 -3.81 19.76
CA SER A 100 23.06 -4.94 20.54
C SER A 100 22.30 -5.97 19.68
N GLN A 101 21.68 -5.55 18.58
CA GLN A 101 21.16 -6.46 17.55
C GLN A 101 22.29 -7.17 16.78
N ALA A 102 23.36 -6.47 16.39
CA ALA A 102 24.52 -7.07 15.73
C ALA A 102 25.25 -8.07 16.65
N ASP A 103 25.39 -7.76 17.95
CA ASP A 103 25.95 -8.66 18.95
C ASP A 103 25.05 -9.87 19.20
N LYS A 104 23.72 -9.71 19.17
CA LYS A 104 22.77 -10.82 19.25
C LYS A 104 22.83 -11.70 18.00
N VAL A 105 22.85 -11.11 16.81
CA VAL A 105 23.01 -11.82 15.53
C VAL A 105 24.37 -12.50 15.47
N ASN A 106 25.44 -11.91 15.99
CA ASN A 106 26.75 -12.57 16.08
C ASN A 106 26.73 -13.78 17.03
N LYS A 107 26.04 -13.71 18.18
CA LYS A 107 25.86 -14.87 19.07
C LYS A 107 25.00 -15.97 18.44
N GLU A 108 23.95 -15.60 17.70
CA GLU A 108 23.12 -16.54 16.93
C GLU A 108 23.91 -17.16 15.75
N ARG A 109 24.81 -16.38 15.16
CA ARG A 109 25.76 -16.83 14.12
C ARG A 109 26.84 -17.74 14.69
N GLU A 110 27.36 -17.48 15.89
CA GLU A 110 28.29 -18.37 16.61
C GLU A 110 27.60 -19.68 17.01
N GLY A 111 26.35 -19.61 17.48
CA GLY A 111 25.51 -20.78 17.76
C GLY A 111 25.30 -21.64 16.51
N THR A 112 24.81 -21.04 15.42
CA THR A 112 24.63 -21.76 14.14
C THR A 112 25.94 -22.22 13.51
N GLN A 113 27.07 -21.52 13.71
CA GLN A 113 28.40 -22.00 13.31
C GLN A 113 28.80 -23.25 14.12
N ALA A 114 28.50 -23.31 15.41
CA ALA A 114 28.73 -24.48 16.26
C ALA A 114 27.79 -25.66 15.91
N GLU A 115 26.53 -25.38 15.58
CA GLU A 115 25.59 -26.35 15.02
C GLU A 115 26.10 -26.91 13.68
N ILE A 116 26.57 -26.06 12.76
CA ILE A 116 27.19 -26.50 11.50
C ILE A 116 28.44 -27.36 11.76
N ILE A 117 29.28 -27.03 12.74
CA ILE A 117 30.45 -27.84 13.10
C ILE A 117 30.04 -29.20 13.69
N THR A 118 29.00 -29.27 14.51
CA THR A 118 28.50 -30.54 15.07
C THR A 118 27.74 -31.38 14.03
N LEU A 119 26.97 -30.74 13.15
CA LEU A 119 26.35 -31.37 11.98
C LEU A 119 27.41 -31.92 11.03
N ASN A 120 28.47 -31.17 10.69
CA ASN A 120 29.56 -31.65 9.84
C ASN A 120 30.29 -32.85 10.46
N LYS A 121 30.57 -32.84 11.77
CA LYS A 121 31.11 -34.02 12.48
C LYS A 121 30.17 -35.22 12.36
N ARG A 122 28.86 -35.02 12.50
CA ARG A 122 27.84 -36.07 12.34
C ARG A 122 27.73 -36.55 10.89
N LEU A 123 27.91 -35.66 9.91
CA LEU A 123 27.91 -35.96 8.48
C LEU A 123 29.12 -36.84 8.10
N VAL A 124 30.31 -36.53 8.62
CA VAL A 124 31.51 -37.38 8.44
C VAL A 124 31.28 -38.78 9.02
N ILE A 125 30.71 -38.88 10.23
CA ILE A 125 30.37 -40.19 10.84
C ILE A 125 29.33 -40.94 9.99
N LEU A 126 28.33 -40.25 9.44
CA LEU A 126 27.32 -40.86 8.55
C LEU A 126 27.89 -41.25 7.17
N GLU A 127 28.84 -40.49 6.61
CA GLU A 127 29.58 -40.89 5.40
C GLU A 127 30.44 -42.13 5.64
N GLU A 128 31.12 -42.20 6.78
CA GLU A 128 31.97 -43.33 7.18
C GLU A 128 31.14 -44.59 7.46
N GLN A 129 29.95 -44.44 8.04
CA GLN A 129 28.95 -45.51 8.12
C GLN A 129 28.44 -45.91 6.72
N ARG A 130 28.08 -44.94 5.86
CA ARG A 130 27.55 -45.20 4.50
C ARG A 130 28.57 -45.91 3.60
N LYS A 131 29.87 -45.61 3.70
CA LYS A 131 30.95 -46.31 2.99
C LYS A 131 31.08 -47.79 3.35
N ASN A 132 30.59 -48.20 4.53
CA ASN A 132 30.63 -49.59 4.99
C ASN A 132 29.37 -50.40 4.63
N ILE A 133 28.35 -49.78 4.01
CA ILE A 133 27.14 -50.48 3.56
C ILE A 133 27.39 -51.05 2.15
N LYS A 134 27.44 -52.38 2.03
CA LYS A 134 27.50 -53.06 0.73
C LYS A 134 26.16 -52.85 -0.01
N PRO A 135 26.18 -52.56 -1.33
CA PRO A 135 24.95 -52.26 -2.06
C PRO A 135 24.06 -53.49 -2.19
N GLN A 136 22.80 -53.37 -1.74
CA GLN A 136 21.76 -54.39 -1.91
C GLN A 136 20.87 -54.01 -3.10
N LEU A 137 20.54 -54.99 -3.93
CA LEU A 137 19.85 -54.76 -5.21
C LEU A 137 18.39 -54.32 -4.98
N LEU A 138 17.96 -53.25 -5.65
CA LEU A 138 16.58 -52.74 -5.60
C LEU A 138 15.96 -52.75 -7.00
N THR A 139 15.15 -53.78 -7.27
CA THR A 139 14.23 -53.81 -8.42
C THR A 139 13.05 -52.89 -8.16
N LYS A 140 12.71 -52.06 -9.15
CA LYS A 140 11.60 -51.09 -9.09
C LYS A 140 10.54 -51.48 -10.10
N GLU A 141 9.39 -51.98 -9.65
CA GLU A 141 8.23 -52.13 -10.52
C GLU A 141 7.71 -50.75 -10.93
N VAL A 142 7.40 -50.59 -12.21
CA VAL A 142 6.70 -49.42 -12.75
C VAL A 142 5.33 -49.91 -13.21
N THR A 143 4.28 -49.53 -12.48
CA THR A 143 2.91 -49.67 -12.97
C THR A 143 2.68 -48.62 -14.03
N GLU A 144 2.61 -49.05 -15.29
CA GLU A 144 2.28 -48.17 -16.41
C GLU A 144 0.78 -47.80 -16.31
N ILE A 145 0.51 -46.50 -16.15
CA ILE A 145 -0.84 -45.94 -16.16
C ILE A 145 -0.97 -45.20 -17.48
N GLU A 146 -1.86 -45.67 -18.37
CA GLU A 146 -2.21 -44.94 -19.58
C GLU A 146 -2.83 -43.59 -19.20
N LYS A 147 -2.12 -42.50 -19.51
CA LYS A 147 -2.58 -41.13 -19.26
C LYS A 147 -3.53 -40.69 -20.36
N ASP A 148 -4.40 -39.73 -20.03
CA ASP A 148 -5.17 -39.01 -21.05
C ASP A 148 -4.21 -38.30 -22.03
N PRO A 149 -4.22 -38.66 -23.34
CA PRO A 149 -3.34 -38.06 -24.34
C PRO A 149 -3.60 -36.56 -24.53
N VAL A 150 -4.80 -36.07 -24.22
CA VAL A 150 -5.14 -34.65 -24.28
C VAL A 150 -4.42 -33.89 -23.17
N LEU A 151 -4.52 -34.36 -21.92
CA LEU A 151 -3.79 -33.76 -20.79
C LEU A 151 -2.27 -33.91 -20.91
N GLU A 152 -1.76 -35.03 -21.43
CA GLU A 152 -0.32 -35.19 -21.66
C GLU A 152 0.18 -34.25 -22.78
N SER A 153 -0.59 -34.04 -23.85
CA SER A 153 -0.24 -33.04 -24.88
C SER A 153 -0.19 -31.60 -24.31
N GLN A 154 -1.11 -31.25 -23.40
CA GLN A 154 -1.10 -29.95 -22.71
C GLN A 154 0.10 -29.83 -21.76
N SER A 155 0.43 -30.88 -21.01
CA SER A 155 1.60 -30.92 -20.13
C SER A 155 2.91 -30.75 -20.91
N GLN A 156 3.06 -31.45 -22.04
CA GLN A 156 4.21 -31.29 -22.94
C GLN A 156 4.27 -29.89 -23.58
N SER A 157 3.13 -29.28 -23.91
CA SER A 157 3.07 -27.90 -24.43
C SER A 157 3.53 -26.89 -23.37
N LEU A 158 2.96 -26.96 -22.16
CA LEU A 158 3.37 -26.11 -21.02
C LEU A 158 4.85 -26.31 -20.67
N THR A 159 5.37 -27.53 -20.75
CA THR A 159 6.79 -27.82 -20.49
C THR A 159 7.70 -27.17 -21.54
N LYS A 160 7.29 -27.14 -22.82
CA LYS A 160 8.03 -26.42 -23.88
C LYS A 160 7.98 -24.90 -23.67
N GLU A 161 6.83 -24.36 -23.29
CA GLU A 161 6.63 -22.94 -23.00
C GLU A 161 7.45 -22.48 -21.78
N ILE A 162 7.44 -23.25 -20.69
CA ILE A 162 8.28 -23.03 -19.49
C ILE A 162 9.76 -23.08 -19.86
N LYS A 163 10.18 -23.95 -20.78
CA LYS A 163 11.58 -23.97 -21.25
C LYS A 163 11.92 -22.72 -22.06
N GLN A 164 11.07 -22.32 -23.02
CA GLN A 164 11.28 -21.11 -23.82
C GLN A 164 11.38 -19.86 -22.92
N LEU A 165 10.47 -19.68 -21.96
CA LEU A 165 10.54 -18.56 -21.01
C LEU A 165 11.82 -18.57 -20.15
N LYS A 166 12.35 -19.75 -19.79
CA LYS A 166 13.62 -19.85 -19.06
C LYS A 166 14.82 -19.50 -19.94
N ASP A 167 14.85 -19.97 -21.18
CA ASP A 167 15.92 -19.66 -22.13
C ASP A 167 15.91 -18.16 -22.50
N GLU A 168 14.73 -17.54 -22.63
CA GLU A 168 14.57 -16.08 -22.76
C GLU A 168 15.03 -15.33 -21.50
N ASN A 169 14.57 -15.73 -20.30
CA ASN A 169 14.94 -15.09 -19.03
C ASN A 169 16.48 -15.15 -18.77
N ASN A 170 17.13 -16.25 -19.19
CA ASN A 170 18.59 -16.37 -19.21
C ASN A 170 19.24 -15.34 -20.16
N SER A 171 18.71 -15.17 -21.37
CA SER A 171 19.23 -14.20 -22.34
C SER A 171 19.14 -12.75 -21.85
N ILE A 172 18.00 -12.36 -21.27
CA ILE A 172 17.80 -11.01 -20.71
C ILE A 172 18.66 -10.80 -19.46
N SER A 173 18.89 -11.85 -18.65
CA SER A 173 19.82 -11.79 -17.51
C SER A 173 21.27 -11.51 -17.94
N VAL A 174 21.71 -12.07 -19.08
CA VAL A 174 23.02 -11.74 -19.68
C VAL A 174 23.05 -10.30 -20.22
N GLU A 175 21.95 -9.81 -20.81
CA GLU A 175 21.84 -8.41 -21.23
C GLU A 175 21.95 -7.46 -20.01
N ILE A 176 21.24 -7.74 -18.92
CA ILE A 176 21.35 -7.00 -17.65
C ILE A 176 22.79 -6.94 -17.14
N GLU A 177 23.54 -8.05 -17.19
CA GLU A 177 24.95 -8.04 -16.82
C GLU A 177 25.79 -7.15 -17.75
N SER A 178 25.51 -7.15 -19.05
CA SER A 178 26.20 -6.29 -20.01
C SER A 178 25.91 -4.80 -19.77
N LEU A 179 24.64 -4.45 -19.53
CA LEU A 179 24.20 -3.09 -19.23
C LEU A 179 24.76 -2.61 -17.90
N LYS A 180 24.76 -3.43 -16.85
CA LYS A 180 25.42 -3.11 -15.57
C LYS A 180 26.91 -2.82 -15.73
N LYS A 181 27.62 -3.60 -16.57
CA LYS A 181 29.04 -3.38 -16.87
C LYS A 181 29.27 -2.08 -17.66
N GLN A 182 28.43 -1.77 -18.64
CA GLN A 182 28.49 -0.50 -19.39
C GLN A 182 28.17 0.72 -18.51
N LEU A 183 27.15 0.62 -17.66
CA LEU A 183 26.70 1.68 -16.77
C LEU A 183 27.77 2.00 -15.71
N LEU A 184 28.42 0.97 -15.13
CA LEU A 184 29.57 1.14 -14.25
C LEU A 184 30.75 1.86 -14.94
N MET A 185 31.02 1.52 -16.21
CA MET A 185 32.05 2.20 -17.02
C MET A 185 31.70 3.67 -17.34
N LEU A 186 30.42 4.05 -17.36
CA LEU A 186 29.98 5.45 -17.47
C LEU A 186 29.98 6.17 -16.11
N GLU A 187 29.65 5.51 -15.01
CA GLU A 187 29.73 6.10 -13.67
C GLU A 187 31.18 6.37 -13.24
N GLN A 188 32.14 5.56 -13.69
CA GLN A 188 33.58 5.81 -13.50
C GLN A 188 34.16 6.91 -14.39
N LYS A 189 33.39 7.45 -15.35
CA LYS A 189 33.84 8.47 -16.30
C LYS A 189 33.60 9.87 -15.73
N GLN A 190 34.66 10.50 -15.21
CA GLN A 190 34.59 11.86 -14.66
C GLN A 190 34.15 12.89 -15.72
N PRO A 191 33.39 13.94 -15.32
CA PRO A 191 32.90 14.97 -16.23
C PRO A 191 34.00 15.94 -16.68
N ASN A 192 33.93 16.42 -17.92
CA ASN A 192 34.79 17.48 -18.42
C ASN A 192 34.35 18.83 -17.82
N ILE A 193 35.20 19.45 -17.00
CA ILE A 193 34.96 20.74 -16.34
C ILE A 193 35.62 21.87 -17.14
N LYS A 194 35.03 23.08 -17.09
CA LYS A 194 35.69 24.34 -17.45
C LYS A 194 35.61 25.32 -16.27
N GLU A 195 36.67 26.10 -16.05
CA GLU A 195 36.83 26.95 -14.88
C GLU A 195 36.70 28.46 -15.17
N ARG A 196 36.17 29.17 -14.17
CA ARG A 196 36.11 30.63 -14.00
C ARG A 196 36.15 30.90 -12.47
N VAL A 197 36.10 32.16 -12.03
CA VAL A 197 36.28 32.56 -10.61
C VAL A 197 35.20 33.59 -10.21
N VAL A 198 34.03 33.15 -9.67
CA VAL A 198 32.85 33.95 -9.18
C VAL A 198 32.16 33.30 -7.91
N LEU A 199 31.81 33.99 -6.82
CA LEU A 199 32.70 33.89 -5.66
C LEU A 199 32.03 33.50 -4.24
N LYS A 200 32.71 32.82 -3.22
CA LYS A 200 32.30 32.63 -1.75
C LYS A 200 33.45 32.38 -0.64
N GLU A 201 33.16 32.30 0.70
CA GLU A 201 34.00 32.34 1.98
C GLU A 201 33.86 31.12 2.98
N VAL A 202 34.87 30.71 3.79
CA VAL A 202 34.78 29.57 4.80
C VAL A 202 35.67 29.66 6.09
N VAL A 203 35.12 29.28 7.26
CA VAL A 203 35.84 29.14 8.57
C VAL A 203 36.31 27.69 8.86
N LYS A 204 37.47 27.53 9.52
CA LYS A 204 38.08 26.23 9.91
C LYS A 204 37.92 25.96 11.42
N LEU A 205 37.62 24.71 11.79
CA LEU A 205 37.43 24.28 13.19
C LEU A 205 38.21 22.98 13.49
N GLU A 206 38.65 22.85 14.74
CA GLU A 206 39.50 21.75 15.23
C GLU A 206 38.69 20.44 15.42
N ARG A 207 39.37 19.29 15.50
CA ARG A 207 38.72 17.96 15.55
C ARG A 207 39.05 17.22 16.84
N ASP A 208 38.01 16.79 17.56
CA ASP A 208 38.15 16.04 18.80
C ASP A 208 38.94 14.73 18.61
N PRO A 209 39.97 14.47 19.45
CA PRO A 209 40.82 13.29 19.29
C PRO A 209 40.10 11.97 19.62
N GLU A 210 38.98 12.01 20.35
CA GLU A 210 38.20 10.82 20.69
C GLU A 210 37.36 10.31 19.53
N MET A 211 36.78 11.22 18.73
CA MET A 211 36.11 10.90 17.46
C MET A 211 37.07 10.21 16.47
N VAL A 212 38.33 10.65 16.42
CA VAL A 212 39.35 10.01 15.57
C VAL A 212 39.74 8.61 16.08
N LYS A 213 39.72 8.38 17.40
CA LYS A 213 39.92 7.05 17.99
C LYS A 213 38.74 6.11 17.72
N SER A 214 37.51 6.55 17.92
CA SER A 214 36.31 5.73 17.70
C SER A 214 36.12 5.36 16.23
N ALA A 215 36.36 6.30 15.30
CA ALA A 215 36.38 6.02 13.87
C ALA A 215 37.43 4.95 13.49
N ARG A 216 38.63 4.99 14.08
CA ARG A 216 39.66 3.94 13.86
C ARG A 216 39.26 2.58 14.42
N THR A 217 38.59 2.52 15.58
CA THR A 217 38.11 1.23 16.11
C THR A 217 36.97 0.63 15.28
N LEU A 218 36.08 1.48 14.73
CA LEU A 218 35.04 1.03 13.81
C LEU A 218 35.62 0.53 12.49
N GLN A 219 36.64 1.20 11.95
CA GLN A 219 37.34 0.75 10.74
C GLN A 219 37.96 -0.65 10.93
N LEU A 220 38.67 -0.88 12.03
CA LEU A 220 39.24 -2.19 12.36
C LEU A 220 38.17 -3.29 12.48
N GLN A 221 37.02 -2.99 13.10
CA GLN A 221 35.90 -3.94 13.19
C GLN A 221 35.28 -4.27 11.82
N ILE A 222 35.19 -3.29 10.92
CA ILE A 222 34.75 -3.51 9.53
C ILE A 222 35.74 -4.41 8.80
N ASP A 223 37.05 -4.11 8.90
CA ASP A 223 38.10 -4.86 8.23
C ASP A 223 38.13 -6.34 8.68
N ASP A 224 38.01 -6.60 9.99
CA ASP A 224 37.88 -7.94 10.59
C ASP A 224 36.65 -8.71 10.07
N GLU A 225 35.47 -8.10 10.01
CA GLU A 225 34.29 -8.76 9.43
C GLU A 225 34.44 -8.99 7.92
N THR A 226 35.16 -8.13 7.18
CA THR A 226 35.47 -8.44 5.77
C THR A 226 36.39 -9.66 5.64
N PHE A 227 37.33 -9.86 6.56
CA PHE A 227 38.21 -11.03 6.59
C PHE A 227 37.43 -12.30 6.91
N LYS A 228 36.59 -12.30 7.96
CA LYS A 228 35.68 -13.41 8.28
C LYS A 228 34.75 -13.75 7.11
N ARG A 229 34.20 -12.74 6.42
CA ARG A 229 33.34 -12.93 5.24
C ARG A 229 34.08 -13.61 4.10
N LYS A 230 35.32 -13.21 3.80
CA LYS A 230 36.17 -13.87 2.78
C LYS A 230 36.44 -15.34 3.12
N SER A 231 36.82 -15.62 4.38
CA SER A 231 37.04 -17.00 4.87
C SER A 231 35.79 -17.88 4.75
N LEU A 232 34.61 -17.35 5.08
CA LEU A 232 33.34 -18.06 4.89
C LEU A 232 33.01 -18.29 3.41
N GLN A 233 33.27 -17.33 2.51
CA GLN A 233 33.09 -17.53 1.07
C GLN A 233 34.01 -18.61 0.51
N GLU A 234 35.27 -18.68 0.96
CA GLU A 234 36.22 -19.72 0.58
C GLU A 234 35.76 -21.11 1.07
N ASN A 235 35.24 -21.20 2.29
CA ASN A 235 34.69 -22.45 2.84
C ASN A 235 33.41 -22.90 2.12
N ILE A 236 32.53 -21.98 1.72
CA ILE A 236 31.37 -22.28 0.87
C ILE A 236 31.80 -22.83 -0.49
N LEU A 237 32.88 -22.30 -1.07
CA LEU A 237 33.41 -22.76 -2.36
C LEU A 237 34.02 -24.17 -2.26
N LYS A 238 34.72 -24.48 -1.15
CA LYS A 238 35.18 -25.85 -0.81
C LYS A 238 34.03 -26.83 -0.59
N LEU A 239 32.92 -26.39 0.01
CA LEU A 239 31.73 -27.22 0.17
C LEU A 239 31.01 -27.47 -1.17
N ARG A 240 30.92 -26.48 -2.06
CA ARG A 240 30.32 -26.64 -3.40
C ARG A 240 31.09 -27.62 -4.27
N THR A 241 32.40 -27.43 -4.39
CA THR A 241 33.27 -28.37 -5.12
C THR A 241 33.17 -29.79 -4.56
N ARG A 242 33.07 -29.95 -3.23
CA ARG A 242 32.83 -31.26 -2.60
C ARG A 242 31.44 -31.86 -2.89
N ILE A 243 30.41 -31.04 -3.07
CA ILE A 243 29.08 -31.50 -3.51
C ILE A 243 29.15 -31.96 -4.98
N GLU A 244 29.77 -31.19 -5.87
CA GLU A 244 29.97 -31.54 -7.28
C GLU A 244 30.78 -32.84 -7.45
N GLU A 245 31.77 -33.11 -6.59
CA GLU A 245 32.49 -34.39 -6.51
C GLU A 245 31.57 -35.56 -6.13
N LEU A 246 30.69 -35.36 -5.16
CA LEU A 246 29.75 -36.40 -4.68
C LEU A 246 28.63 -36.67 -5.67
N GLU A 247 28.13 -35.63 -6.36
CA GLU A 247 27.12 -35.74 -7.42
C GLU A 247 27.67 -36.52 -8.63
N LYS A 248 28.90 -36.22 -9.07
CA LYS A 248 29.59 -37.02 -10.10
C LYS A 248 29.85 -38.46 -9.68
N LEU A 249 30.14 -38.71 -8.39
CA LEU A 249 30.22 -40.08 -7.87
C LEU A 249 28.87 -40.80 -7.96
N ILE A 250 27.75 -40.11 -7.72
CA ILE A 250 26.39 -40.68 -7.81
C ILE A 250 26.02 -40.98 -9.26
N GLU A 251 26.34 -40.11 -10.23
CA GLU A 251 26.15 -40.39 -11.65
C GLU A 251 26.96 -41.59 -12.15
N SER A 252 28.11 -41.89 -11.54
CA SER A 252 29.00 -42.99 -11.97
C SER A 252 28.53 -44.41 -11.62
N VAL A 253 27.39 -44.59 -10.93
CA VAL A 253 26.94 -45.90 -10.40
C VAL A 253 25.67 -46.40 -11.12
N GLU A 254 25.85 -47.04 -12.27
CA GLU A 254 24.78 -47.73 -13.01
C GLU A 254 24.49 -49.15 -12.44
N PRO A 255 23.25 -49.47 -12.03
CA PRO A 255 22.86 -50.84 -11.66
C PRO A 255 22.36 -51.63 -12.87
N LYS A 256 23.00 -52.77 -13.17
CA LYS A 256 22.52 -53.72 -14.19
C LYS A 256 21.37 -54.58 -13.66
N VAL A 257 20.27 -54.66 -14.41
CA VAL A 257 19.12 -55.53 -14.11
C VAL A 257 18.70 -56.29 -15.37
N ILE A 258 18.33 -57.57 -15.21
CA ILE A 258 17.82 -58.45 -16.28
C ILE A 258 16.39 -58.87 -15.88
N VAL A 259 15.44 -58.81 -16.81
CA VAL A 259 14.01 -59.02 -16.52
C VAL A 259 13.59 -60.47 -16.75
N LYS A 260 12.86 -61.04 -15.78
CA LYS A 260 11.94 -62.18 -15.95
C LYS A 260 10.76 -62.03 -14.99
N GLU A 261 9.54 -62.28 -15.49
CA GLU A 261 8.32 -62.32 -14.67
C GLU A 261 8.19 -63.63 -13.88
N VAL A 262 7.47 -63.60 -12.74
CA VAL A 262 6.31 -64.46 -12.46
C VAL A 262 5.67 -64.05 -11.12
N LYS A 263 4.34 -64.13 -11.03
CA LYS A 263 3.54 -63.66 -9.89
C LYS A 263 3.62 -64.58 -8.66
N LYS A 264 4.03 -64.05 -7.50
CA LYS A 264 3.47 -64.44 -6.20
C LYS A 264 3.69 -63.35 -5.14
N ILE A 265 2.74 -63.23 -4.21
CA ILE A 265 2.76 -62.25 -3.11
C ILE A 265 3.18 -62.96 -1.83
N GLU A 266 4.19 -62.42 -1.14
CA GLU A 266 4.45 -62.67 0.29
C GLU A 266 4.42 -61.31 1.02
N GLN A 267 3.93 -61.30 2.26
CA GLN A 267 3.66 -60.07 3.03
C GLN A 267 4.30 -60.17 4.42
N ASP A 268 4.73 -59.03 4.96
CA ASP A 268 5.41 -58.97 6.26
C ASP A 268 4.58 -59.59 7.40
N PRO A 269 5.17 -60.49 8.21
CA PRO A 269 4.44 -61.27 9.21
C PRO A 269 3.93 -60.42 10.39
N GLU A 270 4.44 -59.21 10.59
CA GLU A 270 3.98 -58.31 11.66
C GLU A 270 2.82 -57.42 11.20
N ILE A 271 2.93 -56.84 10.00
CA ILE A 271 1.80 -56.17 9.33
C ILE A 271 0.65 -57.15 9.12
N LEU A 272 0.93 -58.42 8.80
CA LEU A 272 -0.09 -59.47 8.75
C LEU A 272 -0.78 -59.72 10.09
N LYS A 273 -0.08 -59.63 11.24
CA LYS A 273 -0.67 -59.78 12.58
C LYS A 273 -1.54 -58.59 12.97
N GLU A 274 -1.07 -57.36 12.75
CA GLU A 274 -1.87 -56.17 13.04
C GLU A 274 -3.08 -56.06 12.11
N ALA A 275 -2.88 -56.29 10.80
CA ALA A 275 -3.97 -56.37 9.85
C ALA A 275 -4.89 -57.57 10.13
N ALA A 276 -4.41 -58.69 10.69
CA ALA A 276 -5.28 -59.77 11.15
C ALA A 276 -6.14 -59.34 12.35
N ARG A 277 -5.55 -58.67 13.35
CA ARG A 277 -6.27 -58.14 14.53
C ARG A 277 -7.29 -57.06 14.16
N LEU A 278 -6.96 -56.20 13.20
CA LEU A 278 -7.88 -55.22 12.64
C LEU A 278 -8.96 -55.90 11.78
N ARG A 279 -8.62 -56.94 11.01
CA ARG A 279 -9.61 -57.75 10.27
C ARG A 279 -10.55 -58.51 11.20
N THR A 280 -10.11 -59.05 12.33
CA THR A 280 -11.01 -59.70 13.31
C THR A 280 -11.95 -58.69 13.95
N LEU A 281 -11.46 -57.50 14.35
CA LEU A 281 -12.32 -56.43 14.88
C LEU A 281 -13.32 -55.92 13.82
N ILE A 282 -12.88 -55.76 12.57
CA ILE A 282 -13.76 -55.38 11.46
C ILE A 282 -14.78 -56.49 11.15
N GLU A 283 -14.40 -57.76 11.24
CA GLU A 283 -15.31 -58.88 11.00
C GLU A 283 -16.26 -59.13 12.18
N GLU A 284 -15.86 -58.80 13.42
CA GLU A 284 -16.73 -58.73 14.59
C GLU A 284 -17.79 -57.62 14.41
N GLU A 285 -17.39 -56.40 14.04
CA GLU A 285 -18.33 -55.31 13.74
C GLU A 285 -19.21 -55.61 12.52
N ARG A 286 -18.67 -56.27 11.47
CA ARG A 286 -19.47 -56.78 10.36
C ARG A 286 -20.44 -57.87 10.82
N SER A 287 -20.06 -58.75 11.74
CA SER A 287 -20.97 -59.78 12.27
C SER A 287 -22.14 -59.13 13.02
N LYS A 288 -21.88 -58.08 13.81
CA LYS A 288 -22.92 -57.25 14.46
C LYS A 288 -23.80 -56.56 13.41
N PHE A 289 -23.19 -55.97 12.38
CA PHE A 289 -23.93 -55.35 11.27
C PHE A 289 -24.75 -56.37 10.45
N VAL A 290 -24.28 -57.61 10.29
CA VAL A 290 -25.01 -58.73 9.63
C VAL A 290 -26.15 -59.23 10.51
N VAL A 291 -26.02 -59.22 11.84
CA VAL A 291 -27.14 -59.47 12.77
C VAL A 291 -28.16 -58.34 12.69
N VAL A 292 -27.74 -57.07 12.79
CA VAL A 292 -28.64 -55.90 12.71
C VAL A 292 -29.33 -55.79 11.34
N THR A 293 -28.64 -56.13 10.24
CA THR A 293 -29.28 -56.19 8.91
C THR A 293 -30.16 -57.44 8.74
N ARG A 294 -29.89 -58.57 9.41
CA ARG A 294 -30.86 -59.68 9.52
C ARG A 294 -32.12 -59.25 10.27
N GLU A 295 -32.00 -58.61 11.42
CA GLU A 295 -33.13 -58.07 12.17
C GLU A 295 -33.91 -57.03 11.34
N MET A 296 -33.22 -56.14 10.63
CA MET A 296 -33.83 -55.16 9.75
C MET A 296 -34.52 -55.79 8.53
N THR A 297 -33.92 -56.82 7.91
CA THR A 297 -34.56 -57.57 6.80
C THR A 297 -35.70 -58.48 7.28
N GLU A 298 -35.68 -58.94 8.53
CA GLU A 298 -36.83 -59.58 9.17
C GLU A 298 -37.97 -58.58 9.43
N ILE A 299 -37.67 -57.36 9.91
CA ILE A 299 -38.66 -56.30 10.08
C ILE A 299 -39.23 -55.89 8.72
N GLN A 300 -38.38 -55.75 7.70
CA GLN A 300 -38.81 -55.46 6.32
C GLN A 300 -39.59 -56.61 5.68
N SER A 301 -39.27 -57.88 5.97
CA SER A 301 -40.04 -59.02 5.44
C SER A 301 -41.40 -59.16 6.12
N LYS A 302 -41.47 -58.94 7.44
CA LYS A 302 -42.73 -58.81 8.19
C LYS A 302 -43.58 -57.65 7.65
N TYR A 303 -42.96 -56.50 7.34
CA TYR A 303 -43.61 -55.37 6.67
C TYR A 303 -44.09 -55.71 5.24
N MET A 304 -43.28 -56.39 4.43
CA MET A 304 -43.62 -56.84 3.07
C MET A 304 -44.79 -57.84 3.05
N VAL A 305 -44.90 -58.72 4.04
CA VAL A 305 -46.05 -59.63 4.20
C VAL A 305 -47.32 -58.84 4.46
N VAL A 306 -47.27 -57.81 5.32
CA VAL A 306 -48.40 -56.88 5.53
C VAL A 306 -48.71 -56.07 4.27
N GLN A 307 -47.71 -55.64 3.51
CA GLN A 307 -47.89 -54.89 2.26
C GLN A 307 -48.56 -55.70 1.15
N LYS A 308 -48.34 -57.02 1.09
CA LYS A 308 -48.94 -57.92 0.08
C LYS A 308 -50.43 -58.21 0.29
N GLN A 309 -51.05 -57.81 1.40
CA GLN A 309 -52.46 -58.09 1.70
C GLN A 309 -53.45 -57.02 1.15
N LYS A 310 -53.11 -56.28 0.08
CA LYS A 310 -54.03 -55.34 -0.60
C LYS A 310 -53.93 -55.47 -2.13
N PRO A 311 -55.06 -55.66 -2.86
CA PRO A 311 -55.06 -55.93 -4.29
C PRO A 311 -54.88 -54.67 -5.16
N LYS A 312 -54.55 -54.89 -6.45
CA LYS A 312 -54.45 -53.89 -7.53
C LYS A 312 -55.18 -54.40 -8.79
N ILE A 313 -55.52 -53.48 -9.70
CA ILE A 313 -55.93 -53.76 -11.08
C ILE A 313 -55.20 -52.77 -12.01
N GLU A 314 -54.85 -53.20 -13.23
CA GLU A 314 -54.12 -52.42 -14.25
C GLU A 314 -54.85 -52.47 -15.60
N ILE A 315 -54.74 -51.41 -16.42
CA ILE A 315 -54.96 -51.43 -17.88
C ILE A 315 -53.90 -50.53 -18.55
N LYS A 316 -53.45 -50.87 -19.76
CA LYS A 316 -52.53 -50.11 -20.62
C LYS A 316 -53.13 -49.96 -22.01
N GLU A 317 -52.74 -48.93 -22.76
CA GLU A 317 -52.86 -48.93 -24.24
C GLU A 317 -51.75 -48.08 -24.89
N ILE A 318 -51.55 -48.24 -26.20
CA ILE A 318 -50.38 -47.80 -26.98
C ILE A 318 -50.85 -47.41 -28.39
N VAL A 319 -50.25 -46.39 -29.05
CA VAL A 319 -49.81 -46.37 -30.48
C VAL A 319 -49.30 -44.97 -30.86
N ASN A 320 -48.41 -44.94 -31.87
CA ASN A 320 -47.64 -43.78 -32.33
C ASN A 320 -48.35 -43.03 -33.48
N GLU A 321 -47.92 -41.80 -33.81
CA GLU A 321 -47.06 -41.55 -35.00
C GLU A 321 -46.49 -40.11 -35.06
N VAL A 322 -45.74 -39.80 -36.12
CA VAL A 322 -44.68 -38.77 -36.15
C VAL A 322 -44.86 -37.77 -37.29
N PHE A 323 -44.66 -36.47 -37.01
CA PHE A 323 -44.15 -35.49 -37.98
C PHE A 323 -43.25 -34.46 -37.28
N VAL A 324 -42.35 -33.83 -38.03
CA VAL A 324 -41.31 -32.90 -37.54
C VAL A 324 -41.50 -31.51 -38.15
N VAL A 325 -41.37 -30.45 -37.35
CA VAL A 325 -41.39 -29.05 -37.79
C VAL A 325 -40.08 -28.35 -37.37
N GLU A 326 -39.72 -27.26 -38.06
CA GLU A 326 -38.41 -26.61 -37.90
C GLU A 326 -38.16 -25.97 -36.51
N PRO A 327 -36.88 -25.90 -36.06
CA PRO A 327 -36.57 -26.20 -34.65
C PRO A 327 -36.77 -25.07 -33.64
N GLU A 328 -37.17 -23.88 -34.09
CA GLU A 328 -37.20 -22.67 -33.25
C GLU A 328 -38.57 -22.39 -32.65
N THR A 329 -39.65 -22.67 -33.38
CA THR A 329 -41.04 -22.51 -32.90
C THR A 329 -41.45 -23.63 -31.94
N GLU A 330 -41.00 -24.87 -32.14
CA GLU A 330 -41.37 -25.98 -31.25
C GLU A 330 -40.83 -25.83 -29.82
N LYS A 331 -39.60 -25.35 -29.64
CA LYS A 331 -38.93 -25.36 -28.32
C LYS A 331 -39.54 -24.39 -27.31
N GLU A 332 -39.95 -23.20 -27.73
CA GLU A 332 -40.63 -22.25 -26.83
C GLU A 332 -42.09 -22.72 -26.57
N ILE A 333 -42.77 -23.32 -27.55
CA ILE A 333 -44.11 -23.92 -27.39
C ILE A 333 -44.07 -25.10 -26.41
N ALA A 334 -43.09 -26.01 -26.54
CA ALA A 334 -42.92 -27.16 -25.66
C ALA A 334 -42.64 -26.70 -24.21
N ARG A 335 -41.77 -25.70 -24.03
CA ARG A 335 -41.44 -25.14 -22.72
C ARG A 335 -42.65 -24.48 -22.05
N LEU A 336 -43.44 -23.70 -22.78
CA LEU A 336 -44.66 -23.07 -22.27
C LEU A 336 -45.75 -24.10 -21.94
N LYS A 337 -45.92 -25.14 -22.77
CA LYS A 337 -46.85 -26.25 -22.49
C LYS A 337 -46.46 -27.07 -21.27
N SER A 338 -45.17 -27.39 -21.10
CA SER A 338 -44.66 -28.15 -19.93
C SER A 338 -45.00 -27.44 -18.61
N VAL A 339 -44.73 -26.15 -18.51
CA VAL A 339 -45.02 -25.36 -17.29
C VAL A 339 -46.52 -25.27 -17.02
N LEU A 340 -47.36 -25.12 -18.05
CA LEU A 340 -48.82 -25.18 -17.92
C LEU A 340 -49.34 -26.55 -17.45
N GLN A 341 -48.69 -27.63 -17.89
CA GLN A 341 -49.03 -29.00 -17.52
C GLN A 341 -48.57 -29.33 -16.09
N GLU A 342 -47.41 -28.86 -15.66
CA GLU A 342 -46.95 -28.97 -14.27
C GLU A 342 -47.91 -28.24 -13.32
N VAL A 343 -48.29 -26.99 -13.62
CA VAL A 343 -49.22 -26.20 -12.79
C VAL A 343 -50.61 -26.85 -12.72
N SER A 344 -51.13 -27.41 -13.83
CA SER A 344 -52.41 -28.12 -13.80
C SER A 344 -52.32 -29.46 -13.06
N SER A 345 -51.20 -30.18 -13.14
CA SER A 345 -50.96 -31.40 -12.35
C SER A 345 -50.90 -31.13 -10.84
N GLY A 346 -50.24 -30.04 -10.44
CA GLY A 346 -50.19 -29.60 -9.04
C GLY A 346 -51.57 -29.24 -8.50
N LYS A 347 -52.37 -28.50 -9.29
CA LYS A 347 -53.76 -28.20 -8.92
C LYS A 347 -54.60 -29.48 -8.75
N SER A 348 -54.46 -30.44 -9.66
CA SER A 348 -55.14 -31.74 -9.58
C SER A 348 -54.72 -32.57 -8.35
N MET A 349 -53.49 -32.42 -7.86
CA MET A 349 -53.03 -33.07 -6.61
C MET A 349 -53.71 -32.46 -5.39
N TYR A 350 -53.71 -31.13 -5.25
CA TYR A 350 -54.38 -30.47 -4.13
C TYR A 350 -55.91 -30.70 -4.12
N GLU A 351 -56.55 -30.79 -5.30
CA GLU A 351 -57.97 -31.16 -5.42
C GLU A 351 -58.24 -32.62 -4.99
N LYS A 352 -57.26 -33.53 -5.09
CA LYS A 352 -57.34 -34.91 -4.56
C LYS A 352 -57.11 -34.97 -3.05
N ASP A 353 -56.17 -34.19 -2.53
CA ASP A 353 -55.87 -34.11 -1.09
C ASP A 353 -57.07 -33.56 -0.31
N ILE A 354 -57.75 -32.51 -0.83
CA ILE A 354 -58.98 -31.97 -0.23
C ILE A 354 -60.11 -33.02 -0.22
N ASN A 355 -60.30 -33.76 -1.32
CA ASN A 355 -61.32 -34.81 -1.40
C ASN A 355 -61.05 -35.99 -0.46
N THR A 356 -59.79 -36.41 -0.29
CA THR A 356 -59.45 -37.51 0.64
C THR A 356 -59.66 -37.12 2.11
N ILE A 357 -59.31 -35.89 2.50
CA ILE A 357 -59.61 -35.35 3.84
C ILE A 357 -61.13 -35.28 4.07
N SER A 358 -61.89 -34.79 3.08
CA SER A 358 -63.36 -34.72 3.17
C SER A 358 -64.02 -36.09 3.33
N ASN A 359 -63.50 -37.12 2.65
CA ASN A 359 -63.99 -38.49 2.78
C ASN A 359 -63.69 -39.11 4.16
N GLN A 360 -62.51 -38.88 4.73
CA GLN A 360 -62.18 -39.35 6.09
C GLN A 360 -63.07 -38.69 7.15
N LEU A 361 -63.39 -37.41 6.99
CA LEU A 361 -64.27 -36.67 7.90
C LEU A 361 -65.73 -37.19 7.84
N ASN A 362 -66.19 -37.70 6.70
CA ASN A 362 -67.50 -38.34 6.56
C ASN A 362 -67.54 -39.77 7.16
N VAL A 363 -66.43 -40.53 7.11
CA VAL A 363 -66.34 -41.84 7.77
C VAL A 363 -66.40 -41.70 9.29
N LEU A 364 -65.69 -40.73 9.88
CA LEU A 364 -65.73 -40.48 11.32
C LEU A 364 -67.09 -39.95 11.83
N LYS A 365 -67.91 -39.35 10.95
CA LYS A 365 -69.27 -38.88 11.28
C LYS A 365 -70.36 -39.95 11.16
N SER A 366 -70.07 -41.15 10.63
CA SER A 366 -71.10 -42.14 10.26
C SER A 366 -71.19 -43.37 11.17
N GLN A 367 -70.35 -43.49 12.20
CA GLN A 367 -70.56 -44.47 13.28
C GLN A 367 -71.49 -43.90 14.36
N LYS A 368 -72.54 -44.64 14.72
CA LYS A 368 -73.54 -44.22 15.71
C LYS A 368 -73.10 -44.55 17.15
N PRO A 369 -73.47 -43.73 18.14
CA PRO A 369 -73.34 -44.08 19.56
C PRO A 369 -74.43 -45.07 19.98
N THR A 370 -74.11 -45.93 20.95
CA THR A 370 -75.07 -46.69 21.76
C THR A 370 -74.71 -46.52 23.24
N VAL A 371 -75.73 -46.59 24.09
CA VAL A 371 -75.66 -46.31 25.54
C VAL A 371 -76.29 -47.51 26.24
N GLU A 372 -75.81 -47.91 27.42
CA GLU A 372 -76.59 -48.02 28.67
C GLU A 372 -75.90 -48.84 29.79
N TYR A 373 -76.41 -48.62 31.01
CA TYR A 373 -76.18 -49.26 32.32
C TYR A 373 -74.76 -49.39 32.91
N LYS A 374 -74.61 -48.69 34.05
CA LYS A 374 -73.74 -49.12 35.14
C LYS A 374 -74.44 -50.25 35.91
N GLU A 375 -73.72 -51.32 36.22
CA GLU A 375 -73.79 -51.91 37.56
C GLU A 375 -72.57 -51.49 38.36
N VAL A 376 -72.76 -51.07 39.60
CA VAL A 376 -71.68 -50.66 40.51
C VAL A 376 -71.52 -51.71 41.60
N VAL A 377 -70.81 -52.78 41.30
CA VAL A 377 -70.25 -53.67 42.33
C VAL A 377 -68.85 -53.17 42.68
N LYS A 378 -68.70 -52.64 43.90
CA LYS A 378 -67.39 -52.30 44.46
C LYS A 378 -66.75 -53.57 45.01
N GLU A 379 -65.71 -54.08 44.34
CA GLU A 379 -64.72 -54.93 45.01
C GLU A 379 -63.41 -54.14 45.17
N VAL A 380 -63.05 -53.85 46.42
CA VAL A 380 -61.91 -52.99 46.76
C VAL A 380 -60.66 -53.83 46.97
N VAL A 381 -60.03 -54.25 45.87
CA VAL A 381 -58.70 -54.86 45.93
C VAL A 381 -57.65 -53.74 45.94
N LYS A 382 -57.07 -53.48 47.12
CA LYS A 382 -55.89 -52.62 47.25
C LYS A 382 -54.66 -53.33 46.65
N LEU A 383 -54.33 -53.03 45.41
CA LEU A 383 -53.00 -53.31 44.87
C LEU A 383 -52.05 -52.18 45.25
N GLU A 384 -51.18 -52.43 46.22
CA GLU A 384 -50.03 -51.58 46.49
C GLU A 384 -49.09 -51.64 45.27
N LYS A 385 -48.79 -50.48 44.68
CA LYS A 385 -47.94 -50.41 43.49
C LYS A 385 -46.50 -50.69 43.90
N THR A 386 -45.93 -51.77 43.37
CA THR A 386 -44.53 -52.14 43.62
C THR A 386 -43.58 -50.99 43.21
N PRO A 387 -42.44 -50.81 43.92
CA PRO A 387 -41.53 -49.69 43.67
C PRO A 387 -40.90 -49.74 42.26
N GLU A 388 -40.88 -50.92 41.63
CA GLU A 388 -40.44 -51.12 40.25
C GLU A 388 -41.43 -50.52 39.24
N LEU A 389 -42.74 -50.67 39.48
CA LEU A 389 -43.77 -50.04 38.64
C LEU A 389 -43.73 -48.51 38.74
N LEU A 390 -43.40 -47.97 39.92
CA LEU A 390 -43.19 -46.53 40.09
C LEU A 390 -41.97 -46.03 39.32
N LYS A 391 -40.83 -46.73 39.42
CA LYS A 391 -39.62 -46.43 38.62
C LYS A 391 -39.88 -46.50 37.12
N GLU A 392 -40.66 -47.48 36.65
CA GLU A 392 -41.00 -47.61 35.24
C GLU A 392 -41.95 -46.49 34.75
N ILE A 393 -42.92 -46.08 35.58
CA ILE A 393 -43.74 -44.89 35.30
C ILE A 393 -42.89 -43.61 35.26
N GLU A 394 -41.87 -43.51 36.11
CA GLU A 394 -40.94 -42.38 36.16
C GLU A 394 -40.00 -42.36 34.94
N ARG A 395 -39.51 -43.54 34.51
CA ARG A 395 -38.74 -43.74 33.27
C ARG A 395 -39.56 -43.37 32.03
N LEU A 396 -40.82 -43.81 31.96
CA LEU A 396 -41.74 -43.48 30.87
C LEU A 396 -42.12 -41.99 30.86
N ARG A 397 -42.26 -41.35 32.02
CA ARG A 397 -42.41 -39.88 32.12
C ARG A 397 -41.18 -39.14 31.59
N GLY A 398 -39.98 -39.59 31.94
CA GLY A 398 -38.73 -39.08 31.37
C GLY A 398 -38.73 -39.15 29.84
N GLN A 399 -39.06 -40.30 29.27
CA GLN A 399 -39.17 -40.47 27.82
C GLN A 399 -40.26 -39.59 27.18
N ILE A 400 -41.38 -39.34 27.86
CA ILE A 400 -42.40 -38.38 27.40
C ILE A 400 -41.82 -36.96 27.39
N THR A 401 -41.14 -36.52 28.45
CA THR A 401 -40.52 -35.18 28.49
C THR A 401 -39.39 -35.02 27.46
N ASP A 402 -38.63 -36.07 27.16
CA ASP A 402 -37.63 -36.05 26.09
C ASP A 402 -38.28 -35.95 24.70
N MET A 403 -39.37 -36.69 24.47
CA MET A 403 -40.18 -36.62 23.25
C MET A 403 -40.86 -35.26 23.08
N GLU A 404 -41.36 -34.64 24.16
CA GLU A 404 -41.87 -33.28 24.14
C GLU A 404 -40.75 -32.26 23.84
N SER A 405 -39.56 -32.42 24.44
CA SER A 405 -38.41 -31.54 24.16
C SER A 405 -37.94 -31.64 22.72
N THR A 406 -37.97 -32.83 22.11
CA THR A 406 -37.57 -33.04 20.71
C THR A 406 -38.66 -32.57 19.75
N ASN A 407 -39.93 -32.80 20.04
CA ASN A 407 -41.05 -32.24 19.28
C ASN A 407 -41.03 -30.70 19.30
N ASN A 408 -40.76 -30.07 20.44
CA ASN A 408 -40.60 -28.61 20.54
C ASN A 408 -39.40 -28.11 19.71
N LYS A 409 -38.26 -28.81 19.71
CA LYS A 409 -37.12 -28.50 18.83
C LYS A 409 -37.49 -28.62 17.34
N TYR A 410 -38.29 -29.63 16.95
CA TYR A 410 -38.80 -29.76 15.58
C TYR A 410 -39.82 -28.68 15.21
N ILE A 411 -40.66 -28.23 16.16
CA ILE A 411 -41.57 -27.09 15.96
C ILE A 411 -40.78 -25.79 15.75
N GLU A 412 -39.72 -25.55 16.52
CA GLU A 412 -38.81 -24.41 16.30
C GLU A 412 -38.07 -24.49 14.95
N GLN A 413 -37.53 -25.66 14.59
CA GLN A 413 -36.88 -25.86 13.29
C GLN A 413 -37.87 -25.64 12.15
N LYS A 414 -39.10 -26.14 12.26
CA LYS A 414 -40.18 -25.90 11.31
C LYS A 414 -40.52 -24.42 11.22
N ALA A 415 -40.55 -23.68 12.32
CA ALA A 415 -40.78 -22.23 12.32
C ALA A 415 -39.64 -21.47 11.63
N LYS A 416 -38.37 -21.82 11.91
CA LYS A 416 -37.17 -21.27 11.26
C LYS A 416 -37.21 -21.51 9.75
N LEU A 417 -37.36 -22.77 9.32
CA LEU A 417 -37.49 -23.16 7.91
C LEU A 417 -38.72 -22.53 7.22
N THR A 418 -39.80 -22.25 7.95
CA THR A 418 -40.99 -21.56 7.41
C THR A 418 -40.70 -20.07 7.16
N LYS A 419 -39.98 -19.42 8.08
CA LYS A 419 -39.54 -18.03 7.95
C LYS A 419 -38.52 -17.89 6.81
N GLU A 420 -37.50 -18.74 6.79
CA GLU A 420 -36.51 -18.83 5.70
C GLU A 420 -37.21 -19.05 4.35
N ARG A 421 -38.14 -20.02 4.25
CA ARG A 421 -38.93 -20.27 3.03
C ARG A 421 -39.64 -19.02 2.52
N ASP A 422 -40.21 -18.21 3.40
CA ASP A 422 -40.96 -17.02 3.00
C ASP A 422 -40.04 -15.82 2.70
N GLU A 423 -38.87 -15.74 3.34
CA GLU A 423 -37.78 -14.85 2.93
C GLU A 423 -37.25 -15.23 1.53
N TRP A 424 -36.96 -16.51 1.29
CA TRP A 424 -36.62 -17.06 -0.05
C TRP A 424 -37.71 -16.83 -1.10
N LYS A 425 -39.01 -16.77 -0.74
CA LYS A 425 -40.09 -16.40 -1.67
C LYS A 425 -40.06 -14.92 -2.03
N ILE A 426 -39.81 -14.05 -1.05
CA ILE A 426 -39.66 -12.60 -1.27
C ILE A 426 -38.46 -12.36 -2.20
N GLU A 427 -37.34 -13.05 -1.99
CA GLU A 427 -36.18 -12.97 -2.87
C GLU A 427 -36.45 -13.53 -4.27
N ARG A 428 -37.07 -14.71 -4.40
CA ARG A 428 -37.47 -15.31 -5.70
C ARG A 428 -38.56 -14.54 -6.44
N SER A 429 -39.15 -13.49 -5.86
CA SER A 429 -40.13 -12.63 -6.54
C SER A 429 -39.48 -11.58 -7.47
N LYS A 430 -38.16 -11.39 -7.41
CA LYS A 430 -37.39 -10.56 -8.36
C LYS A 430 -37.05 -11.37 -9.61
N VAL A 431 -37.43 -10.86 -10.79
CA VAL A 431 -37.30 -11.57 -12.07
C VAL A 431 -36.30 -10.87 -12.99
N GLU A 432 -35.22 -11.57 -13.32
CA GLU A 432 -34.41 -11.36 -14.54
C GLU A 432 -34.24 -12.71 -15.26
N THR A 433 -33.87 -12.71 -16.55
CA THR A 433 -34.31 -13.77 -17.48
C THR A 433 -33.21 -14.52 -18.26
N LYS A 434 -33.47 -15.83 -18.49
CA LYS A 434 -32.92 -16.76 -19.51
C LYS A 434 -31.39 -16.70 -19.80
N THR A 435 -30.64 -17.80 -19.71
CA THR A 435 -30.74 -18.90 -20.70
C THR A 435 -29.95 -20.18 -20.32
N VAL A 436 -30.61 -21.33 -20.55
CA VAL A 436 -30.15 -22.54 -21.27
C VAL A 436 -28.94 -23.36 -20.78
N ASN A 437 -29.17 -24.66 -20.58
CA ASN A 437 -28.18 -25.68 -20.25
C ASN A 437 -27.36 -26.13 -21.47
N ARG A 438 -26.15 -26.65 -21.22
CA ARG A 438 -25.36 -27.44 -22.17
C ARG A 438 -24.88 -28.70 -21.46
N GLU A 439 -25.20 -29.87 -22.01
CA GLU A 439 -24.75 -31.15 -21.46
C GLU A 439 -23.25 -31.32 -21.68
N VAL A 440 -22.56 -31.85 -20.68
CA VAL A 440 -21.12 -32.16 -20.72
C VAL A 440 -20.95 -33.58 -20.17
N VAL A 441 -20.27 -34.43 -20.93
CA VAL A 441 -19.84 -35.75 -20.46
C VAL A 441 -18.72 -35.53 -19.46
N ASN A 442 -18.98 -35.80 -18.18
CA ASN A 442 -17.97 -35.72 -17.13
C ASN A 442 -16.97 -36.87 -17.27
N TYR A 443 -15.87 -36.63 -17.98
CA TYR A 443 -14.62 -37.33 -17.72
C TYR A 443 -14.11 -36.86 -16.35
N GLU A 444 -14.05 -37.76 -15.37
CA GLU A 444 -13.34 -37.49 -14.12
C GLU A 444 -11.84 -37.49 -14.41
N ASN A 445 -11.31 -36.30 -14.72
CA ASN A 445 -9.89 -36.07 -14.91
C ASN A 445 -9.11 -36.57 -13.68
N ASP A 446 -8.01 -37.31 -13.91
CA ASP A 446 -7.18 -37.84 -12.83
C ASP A 446 -6.73 -36.71 -11.88
N PRO A 447 -7.07 -36.75 -10.58
CA PRO A 447 -6.73 -35.72 -9.61
C PRO A 447 -5.21 -35.58 -9.34
N VAL A 448 -4.37 -36.47 -9.88
CA VAL A 448 -2.91 -36.32 -9.95
C VAL A 448 -2.53 -35.44 -11.15
N LEU A 449 -3.02 -35.74 -12.36
CA LEU A 449 -2.75 -34.95 -13.57
C LEU A 449 -3.30 -33.53 -13.49
N ILE A 450 -4.46 -33.30 -12.84
CA ILE A 450 -4.94 -31.94 -12.55
C ILE A 450 -3.91 -31.16 -11.73
N LYS A 451 -3.39 -31.74 -10.65
CA LYS A 451 -2.42 -31.08 -9.75
C LYS A 451 -1.09 -30.83 -10.43
N GLU A 452 -0.66 -31.73 -11.31
CA GLU A 452 0.54 -31.52 -12.13
C GLU A 452 0.34 -30.37 -13.13
N ALA A 453 -0.80 -30.32 -13.83
CA ALA A 453 -1.13 -29.22 -14.73
C ALA A 453 -1.32 -27.89 -14.00
N GLU A 454 -1.92 -27.87 -12.80
CA GLU A 454 -2.03 -26.68 -11.96
C GLU A 454 -0.67 -26.20 -11.45
N ARG A 455 0.22 -27.14 -11.08
CA ARG A 455 1.61 -26.85 -10.71
C ARG A 455 2.39 -26.26 -11.88
N LEU A 456 2.34 -26.87 -13.07
CA LEU A 456 3.01 -26.34 -14.27
C LEU A 456 2.46 -24.95 -14.64
N ARG A 457 1.14 -24.74 -14.56
CA ARG A 457 0.52 -23.41 -14.74
C ARG A 457 0.95 -22.41 -13.67
N GLN A 458 1.31 -22.84 -12.46
CA GLN A 458 1.87 -21.97 -11.42
C GLN A 458 3.35 -21.65 -11.69
N GLU A 459 4.17 -22.65 -12.01
CA GLU A 459 5.58 -22.44 -12.40
C GLU A 459 5.70 -21.52 -13.62
N LEU A 460 4.81 -21.66 -14.62
CA LEU A 460 4.70 -20.74 -15.76
C LEU A 460 4.35 -19.31 -15.33
N ARG A 461 3.36 -19.13 -14.44
CA ARG A 461 2.98 -17.80 -13.90
C ARG A 461 4.12 -17.13 -13.12
N ASP A 462 4.87 -17.90 -12.35
CA ASP A 462 5.96 -17.39 -11.53
C ASP A 462 7.20 -17.06 -12.38
N GLU A 463 7.51 -17.85 -13.42
CA GLU A 463 8.58 -17.52 -14.37
C GLU A 463 8.20 -16.30 -15.24
N ALA A 464 6.95 -16.22 -15.72
CA ALA A 464 6.42 -15.04 -16.40
C ALA A 464 6.22 -13.82 -15.49
N LYS A 465 6.38 -13.97 -14.16
CA LYS A 465 6.51 -12.85 -13.21
C LYS A 465 7.97 -12.40 -13.11
N LYS A 466 8.91 -13.34 -12.91
CA LYS A 466 10.35 -13.05 -12.90
C LYS A 466 10.80 -12.34 -14.18
N ARG A 467 10.35 -12.79 -15.36
CA ARG A 467 10.65 -12.17 -16.66
C ARG A 467 10.32 -10.67 -16.66
N ARG A 468 9.16 -10.27 -16.16
CA ARG A 468 8.78 -8.85 -16.07
C ARG A 468 9.59 -8.08 -15.04
N GLU A 469 9.86 -8.68 -13.88
CA GLU A 469 10.74 -8.09 -12.85
C GLU A 469 12.20 -7.91 -13.36
N VAL A 470 12.60 -8.70 -14.35
CA VAL A 470 13.88 -8.62 -15.08
C VAL A 470 13.81 -7.55 -16.20
N GLU A 471 12.74 -7.51 -17.00
CA GLU A 471 12.49 -6.51 -18.05
C GLU A 471 12.36 -5.08 -17.48
N ASP A 472 11.67 -4.90 -16.35
CA ASP A 472 11.57 -3.62 -15.63
C ASP A 472 12.97 -3.12 -15.22
N VAL A 473 13.84 -4.02 -14.76
CA VAL A 473 15.23 -3.70 -14.39
C VAL A 473 16.10 -3.37 -15.62
N VAL A 474 15.86 -4.00 -16.78
CA VAL A 474 16.50 -3.58 -18.05
C VAL A 474 16.10 -2.15 -18.39
N TYR A 475 14.80 -1.84 -18.34
CA TYR A 475 14.27 -0.52 -18.67
C TYR A 475 14.84 0.59 -17.75
N ASP A 476 14.90 0.36 -16.44
CA ASP A 476 15.51 1.30 -15.50
C ASP A 476 17.03 1.48 -15.74
N LEU A 477 17.76 0.41 -16.06
CA LEU A 477 19.18 0.49 -16.41
C LEU A 477 19.42 1.25 -17.73
N GLN A 478 18.59 1.03 -18.75
CA GLN A 478 18.65 1.76 -20.01
C GLN A 478 18.33 3.25 -19.82
N ASN A 479 17.29 3.59 -19.05
CA ASN A 479 16.97 4.98 -18.71
C ASN A 479 18.12 5.66 -17.94
N LYS A 480 18.71 4.97 -16.96
CA LYS A 480 19.85 5.48 -16.21
C LYS A 480 21.10 5.63 -17.09
N TYR A 481 21.35 4.71 -18.03
CA TYR A 481 22.39 4.85 -19.06
C TYR A 481 22.18 6.14 -19.88
N ILE A 482 20.97 6.35 -20.41
CA ILE A 482 20.63 7.53 -21.23
C ILE A 482 20.78 8.84 -20.43
N LEU A 483 20.42 8.84 -19.15
CA LEU A 483 20.60 10.00 -18.26
C LEU A 483 22.08 10.30 -17.96
N LEU A 484 22.94 9.27 -17.84
CA LEU A 484 24.38 9.43 -17.67
C LEU A 484 25.06 9.93 -18.95
N GLU A 485 24.68 9.37 -20.11
CA GLU A 485 25.20 9.76 -21.42
C GLU A 485 24.84 11.21 -21.79
N ARG A 486 23.67 11.70 -21.36
CA ARG A 486 23.19 13.08 -21.60
C ARG A 486 23.69 14.13 -20.60
N ARG A 487 24.63 13.80 -19.70
CA ARG A 487 25.25 14.77 -18.80
C ARG A 487 25.99 15.86 -19.58
N LYS A 488 25.53 17.10 -19.48
CA LYS A 488 26.26 18.28 -19.98
C LYS A 488 27.50 18.56 -19.10
N PRO A 489 28.57 19.14 -19.66
CA PRO A 489 29.70 19.62 -18.84
C PRO A 489 29.25 20.75 -17.91
N GLU A 490 29.81 20.79 -16.70
CA GLU A 490 29.53 21.81 -15.68
C GLU A 490 30.65 22.88 -15.63
N GLU A 491 30.26 24.13 -15.41
CA GLU A 491 31.18 25.28 -15.29
C GLU A 491 31.37 25.69 -13.81
N ARG A 492 32.60 26.02 -13.36
CA ARG A 492 32.96 26.29 -11.94
C ARG A 492 33.49 27.72 -11.65
N VAL A 493 33.38 28.20 -10.40
CA VAL A 493 33.46 29.63 -9.97
C VAL A 493 33.68 29.80 -8.39
N VAL A 494 34.58 30.70 -7.82
CA VAL A 494 35.07 30.81 -6.35
C VAL A 494 35.54 32.25 -5.81
N VAL A 495 35.53 32.63 -4.47
CA VAL A 495 36.21 33.83 -3.75
C VAL A 495 37.16 33.34 -2.60
N GLN A 496 37.89 34.14 -1.77
CA GLN A 496 38.10 35.62 -1.55
C GLN A 496 37.08 36.56 -0.82
N GLU A 497 36.11 35.99 -0.10
CA GLU A 497 35.76 36.32 1.30
C GLU A 497 35.24 37.75 1.65
N VAL A 498 33.94 37.87 2.00
CA VAL A 498 33.34 39.02 2.73
C VAL A 498 32.21 38.56 3.69
N LEU A 499 32.32 38.98 4.95
CA LEU A 499 31.54 38.52 6.12
C LEU A 499 30.11 39.10 6.27
N LEU A 500 29.16 38.27 6.73
CA LEU A 500 27.97 38.74 7.47
C LEU A 500 27.35 37.62 8.33
N VAL A 501 27.29 37.80 9.66
CA VAL A 501 26.82 36.77 10.61
C VAL A 501 25.30 36.76 10.72
N LYS A 502 24.68 35.57 10.59
CA LYS A 502 23.26 35.33 10.91
C LYS A 502 23.13 33.96 11.57
N GLN A 503 22.55 33.90 12.77
CA GLN A 503 22.24 32.61 13.41
C GLN A 503 21.07 31.94 12.69
N ASP A 504 21.22 30.64 12.41
CA ASP A 504 20.25 29.86 11.64
C ASP A 504 18.98 29.60 12.48
N PRO A 505 17.78 30.01 12.05
CA PRO A 505 16.57 29.88 12.86
C PRO A 505 16.25 28.43 13.23
N LYS A 506 16.65 27.45 12.39
CA LYS A 506 16.52 26.03 12.70
C LYS A 506 17.27 25.63 13.97
N ILE A 507 18.51 26.13 14.16
CA ILE A 507 19.31 25.84 15.35
C ILE A 507 18.65 26.42 16.60
N LYS A 508 17.97 27.58 16.49
CA LYS A 508 17.18 28.15 17.58
C LYS A 508 15.94 27.29 17.90
N ASP A 509 15.19 26.87 16.89
CA ASP A 509 14.00 26.02 17.06
C ASP A 509 14.37 24.63 17.62
N ASP A 510 15.45 24.03 17.15
CA ASP A 510 15.94 22.74 17.63
C ASP A 510 16.58 22.86 19.03
N HIS A 511 17.19 23.99 19.39
CA HIS A 511 17.56 24.29 20.78
C HIS A 511 16.31 24.41 21.68
N PHE A 512 15.23 25.07 21.24
CA PHE A 512 13.98 25.14 22.01
C PHE A 512 13.31 23.76 22.14
N ARG A 513 13.34 22.93 21.10
CA ARG A 513 12.88 21.53 21.16
C ARG A 513 13.71 20.71 22.15
N LEU A 514 15.04 20.80 22.07
CA LEU A 514 15.95 20.04 22.93
C LEU A 514 15.85 20.48 24.40
N SER A 515 15.76 21.79 24.66
CA SER A 515 15.49 22.33 26.00
C SER A 515 14.17 21.80 26.54
N ARG A 516 13.11 21.79 25.72
CA ARG A 516 11.80 21.26 26.14
C ARG A 516 11.85 19.76 26.44
N THR A 517 12.51 18.95 25.61
CA THR A 517 12.67 17.51 25.92
C THR A 517 13.53 17.29 27.16
N PHE A 518 14.53 18.14 27.41
CA PHE A 518 15.34 18.10 28.62
C PHE A 518 14.53 18.50 29.86
N ASP A 519 13.66 19.51 29.78
CA ASP A 519 12.74 19.88 30.87
C ASP A 519 11.71 18.77 31.14
N GLU A 520 11.21 18.09 30.10
CA GLU A 520 10.32 16.94 30.21
C GLU A 520 11.04 15.71 30.82
N GLU A 521 12.29 15.42 30.44
CA GLU A 521 13.13 14.39 31.05
C GLU A 521 13.55 14.71 32.49
N VAL A 522 13.90 15.96 32.81
CA VAL A 522 14.18 16.41 34.18
C VAL A 522 12.90 16.35 35.04
N GLY A 523 11.73 16.62 34.46
CA GLY A 523 10.44 16.41 35.09
C GLY A 523 10.17 14.93 35.42
N ASN A 524 10.51 14.02 34.49
CA ASN A 524 10.39 12.57 34.68
C ASN A 524 11.41 12.03 35.69
N ARG A 525 12.68 12.47 35.63
CA ARG A 525 13.70 12.14 36.64
C ARG A 525 13.27 12.58 38.03
N ARG A 526 12.79 13.82 38.20
CA ARG A 526 12.23 14.32 39.47
C ARG A 526 11.00 13.55 39.94
N ARG A 527 10.26 12.87 39.05
CA ARG A 527 9.15 11.99 39.41
C ARG A 527 9.68 10.65 39.95
N LEU A 528 10.55 10.00 39.20
CA LEU A 528 11.23 8.76 39.58
C LEU A 528 12.03 8.91 40.87
N GLU A 529 12.69 10.05 41.10
CA GLU A 529 13.39 10.36 42.35
C GLU A 529 12.44 10.41 43.56
N ARG A 530 11.23 10.95 43.41
CA ARG A 530 10.21 10.92 44.48
C ARG A 530 9.64 9.52 44.69
N GLU A 531 9.41 8.76 43.63
CA GLU A 531 8.94 7.36 43.72
C GLU A 531 9.99 6.47 44.40
N VAL A 532 11.28 6.64 44.04
CA VAL A 532 12.41 5.98 44.72
C VAL A 532 12.54 6.44 46.18
N GLN A 533 12.29 7.72 46.49
CA GLN A 533 12.30 8.21 47.88
C GLN A 533 11.15 7.62 48.71
N GLN A 534 9.94 7.51 48.14
CA GLN A 534 8.80 6.84 48.77
C GLN A 534 9.07 5.34 49.01
N LEU A 535 9.60 4.64 48.00
CA LEU A 535 10.01 3.25 48.13
C LEU A 535 11.10 3.06 49.19
N ARG A 536 12.08 3.97 49.29
CA ARG A 536 13.10 3.95 50.36
C ARG A 536 12.48 4.11 51.75
N SER A 537 11.56 5.05 51.96
CA SER A 537 10.87 5.19 53.25
C SER A 537 10.02 3.96 53.61
N LEU A 538 9.41 3.30 52.61
CA LEU A 538 8.61 2.10 52.82
C LEU A 538 9.50 0.88 53.13
N VAL A 539 10.68 0.76 52.50
CA VAL A 539 11.69 -0.23 52.87
C VAL A 539 12.20 0.02 54.29
N GLU A 540 12.55 1.26 54.65
CA GLU A 540 13.03 1.63 55.99
C GLU A 540 11.97 1.34 57.08
N GLU A 541 10.68 1.53 56.79
CA GLU A 541 9.57 1.14 57.66
C GLU A 541 9.48 -0.39 57.82
N LYS A 542 9.64 -1.16 56.73
CA LYS A 542 9.65 -2.63 56.78
C LYS A 542 10.86 -3.18 57.53
N GLU A 543 12.04 -2.59 57.35
CA GLU A 543 13.27 -2.94 58.08
C GLU A 543 13.11 -2.65 59.59
N LYS A 544 12.50 -1.53 59.98
CA LYS A 544 12.17 -1.22 61.39
C LYS A 544 11.18 -2.23 61.98
N MET A 545 10.16 -2.63 61.22
CA MET A 545 9.21 -3.66 61.66
C MET A 545 9.89 -5.03 61.82
N LEU A 546 10.79 -5.40 60.91
CA LEU A 546 11.55 -6.66 61.00
C LEU A 546 12.50 -6.64 62.21
N ASN A 547 13.26 -5.57 62.40
CA ASN A 547 14.15 -5.38 63.55
C ASN A 547 13.38 -5.40 64.88
N PHE A 548 12.19 -4.80 64.95
CA PHE A 548 11.33 -4.87 66.15
C PHE A 548 10.86 -6.30 66.47
N GLN A 549 10.61 -7.12 65.45
CA GLN A 549 10.32 -8.55 65.64
C GLN A 549 11.58 -9.32 66.11
N GLU A 550 12.74 -9.08 65.50
CA GLU A 550 14.00 -9.67 65.95
C GLU A 550 14.36 -9.27 67.39
N GLU A 551 14.23 -8.00 67.78
CA GLU A 551 14.49 -7.54 69.15
C GLU A 551 13.52 -8.15 70.15
N ARG A 552 12.25 -8.29 69.78
CA ARG A 552 11.23 -8.99 70.58
C ARG A 552 11.60 -10.45 70.80
N ASP A 553 12.05 -11.15 69.76
CA ASP A 553 12.41 -12.56 69.85
C ASP A 553 13.75 -12.78 70.57
N LYS A 554 14.74 -11.89 70.38
CA LYS A 554 15.98 -11.84 71.18
C LYS A 554 15.68 -11.59 72.66
N LYS A 555 14.73 -10.70 72.98
CA LYS A 555 14.27 -10.47 74.36
C LYS A 555 13.54 -11.69 74.95
N LEU A 556 12.70 -12.37 74.18
CA LEU A 556 12.04 -13.61 74.60
C LEU A 556 13.01 -14.79 74.76
N ALA A 557 14.10 -14.83 74.01
CA ALA A 557 15.20 -15.78 74.22
C ALA A 557 15.96 -15.48 75.52
N ALA A 558 16.42 -14.23 75.68
CA ALA A 558 17.10 -13.79 76.90
C ALA A 558 16.26 -13.99 78.16
N GLU A 559 14.94 -13.79 78.12
CA GLU A 559 14.05 -14.04 79.26
C GLU A 559 13.93 -15.54 79.59
N LYS A 560 13.95 -16.42 78.59
CA LYS A 560 14.01 -17.88 78.82
C LYS A 560 15.33 -18.29 79.47
N GLU A 561 16.45 -17.76 78.97
CA GLU A 561 17.78 -18.00 79.55
C GLU A 561 17.84 -17.47 81.00
N LEU A 562 17.32 -16.27 81.28
CA LEU A 562 17.24 -15.72 82.64
C LEU A 562 16.42 -16.61 83.58
N ARG A 563 15.27 -17.13 83.13
CA ARG A 563 14.45 -18.10 83.89
C ARG A 563 15.21 -19.41 84.12
N GLN A 564 15.96 -19.89 83.13
CA GLN A 564 16.73 -21.12 83.20
C GLN A 564 17.96 -21.00 84.11
N ILE A 565 18.65 -19.86 84.09
CA ILE A 565 19.71 -19.47 85.03
C ILE A 565 19.13 -19.31 86.44
N THR A 566 17.96 -18.69 86.61
CA THR A 566 17.29 -18.56 87.92
C THR A 566 16.94 -19.92 88.52
N LEU A 567 16.44 -20.85 87.71
CA LEU A 567 16.22 -22.24 88.14
C LEU A 567 17.55 -22.92 88.50
N ARG A 568 18.61 -22.73 87.70
CA ARG A 568 19.92 -23.32 87.97
C ARG A 568 20.62 -22.75 89.20
N ILE A 569 20.39 -21.47 89.53
CA ILE A 569 20.84 -20.86 90.79
C ILE A 569 20.11 -21.52 91.96
N LYS A 570 18.79 -21.71 91.90
CA LYS A 570 18.04 -22.45 92.93
C LYS A 570 18.52 -23.88 93.11
N GLU A 571 18.79 -24.60 92.03
CA GLU A 571 19.38 -25.96 92.09
C GLU A 571 20.75 -26.01 92.79
N ILE A 572 21.49 -24.88 92.81
CA ILE A 572 22.77 -24.75 93.51
C ILE A 572 22.55 -24.29 94.96
N GLU A 573 21.64 -23.35 95.22
CA GLU A 573 21.25 -22.88 96.56
C GLU A 573 20.59 -23.98 97.41
N GLU A 574 19.87 -24.92 96.78
CA GLU A 574 19.27 -26.09 97.42
C GLU A 574 20.27 -27.26 97.61
N SER A 575 21.53 -27.11 97.19
CA SER A 575 22.57 -28.14 97.37
C SER A 575 23.35 -27.97 98.70
N PRO A 576 23.50 -29.04 99.53
CA PRO A 576 24.07 -28.91 100.86
C PRO A 576 25.61 -28.77 100.85
N PRO A 577 26.19 -27.78 101.56
CA PRO A 577 27.64 -27.60 101.61
C PRO A 577 28.33 -28.63 102.52
N PRO A 578 29.59 -29.03 102.22
CA PRO A 578 30.34 -30.00 103.01
C PRO A 578 30.88 -29.43 104.33
N VAL A 579 30.97 -30.30 105.35
CA VAL A 579 31.32 -29.94 106.74
C VAL A 579 32.83 -29.78 106.95
N GLN A 580 33.23 -28.69 107.63
CA GLN A 580 34.46 -28.64 108.44
C GLN A 580 34.18 -27.89 109.77
N GLU A 581 34.86 -28.30 110.83
CA GLU A 581 34.64 -27.83 112.20
C GLU A 581 35.54 -26.64 112.57
N LYS A 582 35.05 -25.69 113.39
CA LYS A 582 35.75 -25.23 114.62
C LYS A 582 35.02 -24.14 115.42
N ILE A 583 34.90 -24.42 116.73
CA ILE A 583 35.08 -23.53 117.90
C ILE A 583 34.17 -22.29 118.05
N VAL A 584 33.59 -22.20 119.25
CA VAL A 584 32.73 -21.12 119.76
C VAL A 584 33.56 -19.97 120.34
N MET A 585 33.11 -18.72 120.13
CA MET A 585 33.09 -17.67 121.16
C MET A 585 31.83 -16.82 121.00
N GLU A 586 31.28 -16.35 122.12
CA GLU A 586 30.13 -15.44 122.17
C GLU A 586 30.60 -13.97 122.12
N GLU A 587 29.82 -13.08 121.51
CA GLU A 587 29.63 -11.73 122.10
C GLU A 587 28.23 -11.18 121.75
N VAL A 588 27.70 -10.31 122.62
CA VAL A 588 26.30 -9.91 122.64
C VAL A 588 26.12 -8.48 122.15
N VAL A 589 25.21 -8.27 121.20
CA VAL A 589 24.64 -6.93 120.91
C VAL A 589 23.10 -7.00 121.01
N LYS A 590 22.56 -6.36 122.05
CA LYS A 590 21.12 -6.13 122.19
C LYS A 590 20.62 -5.11 121.17
N VAL A 591 19.42 -5.34 120.63
CA VAL A 591 18.51 -4.27 120.21
C VAL A 591 17.14 -4.58 120.81
N GLU A 592 16.70 -3.77 121.76
CA GLU A 592 15.47 -4.00 122.51
C GLU A 592 14.23 -3.63 121.66
N ARG A 593 13.15 -4.41 121.80
CA ARG A 593 11.85 -4.20 121.12
C ARG A 593 10.72 -4.49 122.12
N ASP A 594 9.59 -3.82 121.95
CA ASP A 594 8.57 -3.67 123.01
C ASP A 594 7.99 -4.98 123.58
N PRO A 595 8.18 -5.27 124.89
CA PRO A 595 7.67 -6.50 125.51
C PRO A 595 6.16 -6.68 125.46
N HIS A 596 5.38 -5.59 125.34
CA HIS A 596 3.92 -5.67 125.21
C HIS A 596 3.46 -6.01 123.79
N LEU A 597 4.21 -5.57 122.78
CA LEU A 597 3.92 -5.83 121.37
C LEU A 597 4.39 -7.25 120.98
N GLU A 598 5.49 -7.73 121.56
CA GLU A 598 5.91 -9.12 121.42
C GLU A 598 4.98 -10.10 122.17
N LYS A 599 4.50 -9.77 123.38
CA LYS A 599 3.56 -10.63 124.11
C LYS A 599 2.22 -10.80 123.37
N SER A 600 1.67 -9.75 122.79
CA SER A 600 0.42 -9.84 122.01
C SER A 600 0.65 -10.50 120.65
N ALA A 601 1.77 -10.23 119.96
CA ALA A 601 2.12 -10.93 118.73
C ALA A 601 2.35 -12.44 118.98
N ASN A 602 2.94 -12.82 120.11
CA ASN A 602 3.18 -14.21 120.45
C ASN A 602 1.93 -14.90 121.01
N SER A 603 1.03 -14.23 121.75
CA SER A 603 -0.27 -14.82 122.10
C SER A 603 -1.08 -15.11 120.83
N LEU A 604 -1.23 -14.11 119.93
CA LEU A 604 -1.92 -14.24 118.65
C LEU A 604 -1.27 -15.28 117.74
N ARG A 605 0.07 -15.44 117.73
CA ARG A 605 0.74 -16.55 117.05
C ARG A 605 0.37 -17.90 117.66
N THR A 606 0.43 -18.06 118.98
CA THR A 606 0.03 -19.34 119.60
C THR A 606 -1.45 -19.65 119.45
N GLU A 607 -2.32 -18.64 119.32
CA GLU A 607 -3.74 -18.81 119.01
C GLU A 607 -3.94 -19.18 117.55
N LEU A 608 -3.28 -18.49 116.61
CA LEU A 608 -3.35 -18.79 115.18
C LEU A 608 -2.69 -20.13 114.83
N ASP A 609 -1.66 -20.56 115.55
CA ASP A 609 -1.06 -21.89 115.40
C ASP A 609 -1.89 -22.98 116.11
N LYS A 610 -2.61 -22.66 117.19
CA LYS A 610 -3.67 -23.55 117.73
C LYS A 610 -4.81 -23.71 116.73
N GLU A 611 -5.34 -22.62 116.16
CA GLU A 611 -6.39 -22.68 115.14
C GLU A 611 -5.91 -23.40 113.88
N ARG A 612 -4.66 -23.21 113.43
CA ARG A 612 -4.06 -24.03 112.37
C ARG A 612 -3.97 -25.50 112.74
N SER A 613 -3.62 -25.84 113.98
CA SER A 613 -3.58 -27.24 114.42
C SER A 613 -4.99 -27.85 114.49
N GLN A 614 -6.01 -27.07 114.86
CA GLN A 614 -7.41 -27.46 114.86
C GLN A 614 -7.95 -27.59 113.43
N MET A 615 -7.67 -26.64 112.53
CA MET A 615 -7.93 -26.73 111.09
C MET A 615 -7.31 -27.98 110.48
N LEU A 616 -6.05 -28.29 110.79
CA LEU A 616 -5.39 -29.50 110.31
C LEU A 616 -6.00 -30.78 110.90
N ASN A 617 -6.53 -30.74 112.13
CA ASN A 617 -7.22 -31.90 112.70
C ASN A 617 -8.63 -32.06 112.13
N ILE A 618 -9.38 -30.97 111.97
CA ILE A 618 -10.68 -30.93 111.29
C ILE A 618 -10.52 -31.36 109.83
N GLU A 619 -9.46 -30.97 109.12
CA GLU A 619 -9.17 -31.48 107.78
C GLU A 619 -8.90 -32.99 107.76
N ARG A 620 -8.16 -33.53 108.74
CA ARG A 620 -7.95 -34.98 108.88
C ARG A 620 -9.26 -35.69 109.21
N GLU A 621 -10.09 -35.11 110.08
CA GLU A 621 -11.40 -35.64 110.43
C GLU A 621 -12.35 -35.59 109.25
N CYS A 622 -12.38 -34.51 108.47
CA CYS A 622 -13.09 -34.42 107.19
C CYS A 622 -12.57 -35.44 106.16
N LYS A 623 -11.25 -35.65 106.05
CA LYS A 623 -10.67 -36.68 105.14
C LYS A 623 -10.98 -38.11 105.61
N ASN A 624 -11.00 -38.35 106.92
CA ASN A 624 -11.39 -39.62 107.53
C ASN A 624 -12.90 -39.87 107.40
N LEU A 625 -13.74 -38.86 107.63
CA LEU A 625 -15.18 -38.91 107.41
C LEU A 625 -15.51 -39.05 105.92
N GLN A 626 -14.76 -38.41 105.02
CA GLN A 626 -14.89 -38.61 103.59
C GLN A 626 -14.57 -40.06 103.23
N MET A 627 -13.46 -40.63 103.72
CA MET A 627 -13.18 -42.07 103.56
C MET A 627 -14.26 -42.96 104.18
N LYS A 628 -14.85 -42.57 105.32
CA LYS A 628 -15.94 -43.32 105.96
C LYS A 628 -17.26 -43.22 105.19
N ILE A 629 -17.54 -42.08 104.55
CA ILE A 629 -18.65 -41.90 103.59
C ILE A 629 -18.39 -42.73 102.34
N ASP A 630 -17.15 -42.76 101.84
CA ASP A 630 -16.70 -43.58 100.71
C ASP A 630 -16.84 -45.09 100.99
N ILE A 631 -16.57 -45.53 102.23
CA ILE A 631 -16.79 -46.89 102.70
C ILE A 631 -18.29 -47.15 102.86
N LEU A 632 -19.04 -46.29 103.54
CA LEU A 632 -20.49 -46.42 103.74
C LEU A 632 -21.28 -46.34 102.42
N GLN A 633 -20.79 -45.65 101.39
CA GLN A 633 -21.40 -45.67 100.05
C GLN A 633 -21.14 -47.00 99.33
N ARG A 634 -19.98 -47.64 99.54
CA ARG A 634 -19.70 -49.00 99.06
C ARG A 634 -20.53 -50.03 99.82
N GLU A 635 -20.65 -49.92 101.13
CA GLU A 635 -21.47 -50.80 101.98
C GLU A 635 -22.98 -50.64 101.68
N LYS A 636 -23.47 -49.40 101.50
CA LYS A 636 -24.84 -49.10 101.04
C LYS A 636 -25.15 -49.64 99.64
N SER A 637 -24.14 -50.02 98.85
CA SER A 637 -24.32 -50.72 97.57
C SER A 637 -24.37 -52.26 97.69
N LEU A 638 -24.20 -52.82 98.90
CA LEU A 638 -24.06 -54.26 99.15
C LEU A 638 -25.16 -54.87 100.06
N GLU A 639 -26.25 -54.17 100.36
CA GLU A 639 -27.47 -54.77 100.95
C GLU A 639 -28.63 -54.95 99.95
N LYS A 640 -28.39 -55.81 98.95
CA LYS A 640 -29.44 -56.62 98.32
C LYS A 640 -28.94 -58.05 98.10
N THR A 641 -28.92 -58.82 99.18
CA THR A 641 -28.66 -60.27 99.14
C THR A 641 -29.77 -61.00 98.40
N ILE A 642 -29.50 -61.44 97.17
CA ILE A 642 -30.20 -62.56 96.53
C ILE A 642 -29.19 -63.70 96.43
N TYR A 643 -29.52 -64.84 97.04
CA TYR A 643 -28.63 -66.00 97.06
C TYR A 643 -28.41 -66.55 95.64
N LYS A 644 -27.14 -66.63 95.23
CA LYS A 644 -26.69 -67.55 94.17
C LYS A 644 -25.24 -67.96 94.42
N GLU A 645 -24.90 -69.19 94.06
CA GLU A 645 -23.64 -69.85 94.40
C GLU A 645 -22.40 -69.08 93.93
N VAL A 646 -21.40 -68.99 94.82
CA VAL A 646 -20.09 -68.42 94.49
C VAL A 646 -19.22 -69.48 93.82
N ILE A 647 -19.36 -69.62 92.49
CA ILE A 647 -18.31 -70.26 91.70
C ILE A 647 -17.13 -69.28 91.61
N ARG A 648 -16.01 -69.62 92.26
CA ARG A 648 -14.73 -68.91 92.09
C ARG A 648 -14.17 -69.20 90.69
N VAL A 649 -14.56 -68.38 89.72
CA VAL A 649 -13.86 -68.32 88.42
C VAL A 649 -12.65 -67.40 88.58
N GLU A 650 -11.44 -67.95 88.51
CA GLU A 650 -10.24 -67.14 88.33
C GLU A 650 -10.35 -66.36 87.01
N LYS A 651 -10.15 -65.05 87.06
CA LYS A 651 -10.24 -64.21 85.86
C LYS A 651 -8.96 -64.37 85.04
N ASP A 652 -9.06 -65.22 84.02
CA ASP A 652 -7.98 -65.55 83.10
C ASP A 652 -7.10 -64.35 82.74
N LYS A 653 -5.81 -64.43 83.10
CA LYS A 653 -4.83 -63.38 82.76
C LYS A 653 -4.68 -63.25 81.24
N VAL A 654 -4.82 -64.36 80.52
CA VAL A 654 -4.83 -64.40 79.05
C VAL A 654 -5.95 -63.51 78.52
N LEU A 655 -7.18 -63.72 78.98
CA LEU A 655 -8.37 -63.02 78.50
C LEU A 655 -8.37 -61.53 78.88
N GLN A 656 -7.77 -61.15 80.02
CA GLN A 656 -7.54 -59.74 80.36
C GLN A 656 -6.49 -59.07 79.47
N ASN A 657 -5.35 -59.74 79.24
CA ASN A 657 -4.29 -59.23 78.36
C ASN A 657 -4.77 -59.13 76.90
N GLU A 658 -5.58 -60.09 76.44
CA GLU A 658 -6.21 -60.06 75.13
C GLU A 658 -7.23 -58.92 75.02
N ARG A 659 -8.04 -58.67 76.06
CA ARG A 659 -8.94 -57.50 76.10
C ARG A 659 -8.19 -56.16 76.13
N ALA A 660 -6.98 -56.11 76.70
CA ALA A 660 -6.11 -54.94 76.62
C ALA A 660 -5.53 -54.78 75.20
N ARG A 661 -5.01 -55.85 74.60
CA ARG A 661 -4.52 -55.89 73.21
C ARG A 661 -5.59 -55.47 72.19
N LEU A 662 -6.84 -55.93 72.38
CA LEU A 662 -7.98 -55.53 71.54
C LEU A 662 -8.33 -54.04 71.69
N ARG A 663 -8.17 -53.45 72.87
CA ARG A 663 -8.32 -51.98 73.05
C ARG A 663 -7.19 -51.21 72.38
N GLU A 664 -5.97 -51.69 72.45
CA GLU A 664 -4.82 -51.08 71.77
C GLU A 664 -4.97 -51.15 70.25
N LEU A 665 -5.40 -52.30 69.72
CA LEU A 665 -5.73 -52.48 68.29
C LEU A 665 -6.88 -51.56 67.86
N PHE A 666 -7.97 -51.48 68.65
CA PHE A 666 -9.07 -50.55 68.37
C PHE A 666 -8.62 -49.08 68.37
N GLN A 667 -7.71 -48.68 69.26
CA GLN A 667 -7.20 -47.31 69.26
C GLN A 667 -6.26 -47.04 68.07
N LYS A 668 -5.48 -48.03 67.62
CA LYS A 668 -4.66 -47.94 66.40
C LYS A 668 -5.54 -47.82 65.15
N GLU A 669 -6.56 -48.65 65.03
CA GLU A 669 -7.60 -48.55 63.97
C GLU A 669 -8.31 -47.20 64.00
N ARG A 670 -8.70 -46.70 65.18
CA ARG A 670 -9.33 -45.38 65.31
C ARG A 670 -8.41 -44.25 64.83
N ASN A 671 -7.12 -44.30 65.18
CA ASN A 671 -6.16 -43.29 64.74
C ASN A 671 -5.93 -43.38 63.22
N ALA A 672 -5.65 -44.58 62.69
CA ALA A 672 -5.45 -44.80 61.26
C ALA A 672 -6.68 -44.39 60.42
N ARG A 673 -7.89 -44.65 60.92
CA ARG A 673 -9.13 -44.14 60.32
C ARG A 673 -9.18 -42.61 60.30
N GLN A 674 -8.75 -41.94 61.37
CA GLN A 674 -8.74 -40.48 61.42
C GLN A 674 -7.67 -39.87 60.50
N ASP A 675 -6.50 -40.51 60.39
CA ASP A 675 -5.46 -40.15 59.41
C ASP A 675 -6.00 -40.27 57.97
N LEU A 676 -6.74 -41.35 57.65
CA LEU A 676 -7.41 -41.55 56.36
C LEU A 676 -8.56 -40.55 56.13
N GLU A 677 -9.32 -40.17 57.15
CA GLU A 677 -10.36 -39.14 57.04
C GLU A 677 -9.76 -37.74 56.80
N ASP A 678 -8.57 -37.44 57.34
CA ASP A 678 -7.85 -36.19 57.07
C ASP A 678 -7.09 -36.21 55.72
N GLU A 679 -6.60 -37.36 55.26
CA GLU A 679 -6.11 -37.52 53.88
C GLU A 679 -7.26 -37.36 52.86
N ALA A 680 -8.44 -37.93 53.13
CA ALA A 680 -9.61 -37.76 52.29
C ALA A 680 -10.01 -36.28 52.15
N LYS A 681 -9.96 -35.49 53.24
CA LYS A 681 -10.20 -34.03 53.19
C LYS A 681 -9.19 -33.29 52.31
N ARG A 682 -7.90 -33.62 52.44
CA ARG A 682 -6.84 -33.05 51.59
C ARG A 682 -7.04 -33.39 50.11
N LEU A 683 -7.52 -34.60 49.82
CA LEU A 683 -7.88 -35.03 48.47
C LEU A 683 -9.12 -34.30 47.95
N THR A 684 -10.19 -34.12 48.75
CA THR A 684 -11.38 -33.35 48.31
C THR A 684 -11.05 -31.89 48.02
N GLU A 685 -10.29 -31.22 48.88
CA GLU A 685 -9.81 -29.85 48.60
C GLU A 685 -8.94 -29.80 47.32
N LYS A 686 -8.13 -30.85 47.06
CA LYS A 686 -7.31 -30.93 45.83
C LYS A 686 -8.18 -31.12 44.59
N THR A 687 -9.25 -31.92 44.65
CA THR A 687 -10.22 -32.01 43.55
C THR A 687 -11.01 -30.72 43.36
N GLU A 688 -11.41 -30.02 44.42
CA GLU A 688 -12.10 -28.72 44.32
C GLU A 688 -11.23 -27.65 43.67
N ARG A 689 -9.92 -27.59 44.00
CA ARG A 689 -8.95 -26.72 43.32
C ARG A 689 -8.81 -27.08 41.84
N VAL A 690 -8.78 -28.37 41.50
CA VAL A 690 -8.71 -28.84 40.10
C VAL A 690 -10.00 -28.51 39.33
N ASP A 691 -11.18 -28.66 39.94
CA ASP A 691 -12.45 -28.27 39.32
C ASP A 691 -12.61 -26.75 39.19
N ALA A 692 -12.03 -25.97 40.10
CA ALA A 692 -11.93 -24.52 39.96
C ALA A 692 -11.05 -24.12 38.76
N MET A 693 -9.87 -24.73 38.60
CA MET A 693 -8.99 -24.52 37.44
C MET A 693 -9.64 -25.01 36.13
N LYS A 694 -10.36 -26.13 36.16
CA LYS A 694 -11.14 -26.63 35.01
C LYS A 694 -12.25 -25.66 34.61
N LYS A 695 -12.87 -24.96 35.58
CA LYS A 695 -13.87 -23.90 35.34
C LYS A 695 -13.25 -22.59 34.83
N SER A 696 -12.00 -22.26 35.14
CA SER A 696 -11.30 -21.13 34.48
C SER A 696 -10.87 -21.50 33.07
N TRP A 697 -10.22 -22.65 32.88
CA TRP A 697 -9.82 -23.13 31.55
C TRP A 697 -11.01 -23.30 30.59
N SER A 698 -12.17 -23.77 31.08
CA SER A 698 -13.38 -23.86 30.25
C SER A 698 -13.95 -22.49 29.84
N LYS A 699 -13.73 -21.43 30.64
CA LYS A 699 -14.08 -20.05 30.24
C LYS A 699 -13.08 -19.50 29.24
N GLU A 700 -11.78 -19.66 29.51
CA GLU A 700 -10.69 -19.26 28.62
C GLU A 700 -10.81 -19.95 27.26
N GLU A 701 -11.12 -21.25 27.23
CA GLU A 701 -11.43 -22.00 26.00
C GLU A 701 -12.66 -21.41 25.29
N GLY A 702 -13.75 -21.10 26.01
CA GLY A 702 -14.93 -20.47 25.44
C GLY A 702 -14.65 -19.09 24.82
N ASP A 703 -13.76 -18.30 25.43
CA ASP A 703 -13.36 -16.98 24.91
C ASP A 703 -12.33 -17.09 23.77
N LEU A 704 -11.46 -18.11 23.78
CA LEU A 704 -10.61 -18.49 22.65
C LEU A 704 -11.43 -19.01 21.46
N GLN A 705 -12.53 -19.73 21.70
CA GLN A 705 -13.47 -20.14 20.65
C GLN A 705 -14.23 -18.94 20.05
N LYS A 706 -14.66 -17.96 20.87
CA LYS A 706 -15.26 -16.70 20.38
C LYS A 706 -14.30 -15.88 19.53
N THR A 707 -13.08 -15.64 20.02
CA THR A 707 -12.05 -14.87 19.29
C THR A 707 -11.60 -15.57 18.02
N LYS A 708 -11.46 -16.91 18.03
CA LYS A 708 -11.26 -17.71 16.81
C LYS A 708 -12.41 -17.57 15.81
N MET A 709 -13.67 -17.58 16.27
CA MET A 709 -14.83 -17.39 15.42
C MET A 709 -14.89 -15.97 14.82
N GLN A 710 -14.55 -14.94 15.59
CA GLN A 710 -14.43 -13.56 15.11
C GLN A 710 -13.33 -13.43 14.06
N ALA A 711 -12.11 -13.92 14.34
CA ALA A 711 -11.00 -13.92 13.38
C ALA A 711 -11.34 -14.72 12.11
N GLN A 712 -12.15 -15.78 12.21
CA GLN A 712 -12.61 -16.54 11.04
C GLN A 712 -13.69 -15.78 10.24
N GLN A 713 -14.56 -15.00 10.89
CA GLN A 713 -15.50 -14.09 10.21
C GLN A 713 -14.75 -12.96 9.50
N GLU A 714 -13.81 -12.29 10.18
CA GLU A 714 -12.92 -11.28 9.60
C GLU A 714 -12.13 -11.82 8.41
N LYS A 715 -11.57 -13.03 8.53
CA LYS A 715 -10.93 -13.73 7.41
C LYS A 715 -11.89 -13.88 6.22
N THR A 716 -13.12 -14.36 6.42
CA THR A 716 -14.08 -14.51 5.31
C THR A 716 -14.51 -13.17 4.70
N ALA A 717 -14.56 -12.09 5.49
CA ALA A 717 -14.81 -10.74 4.98
C ALA A 717 -13.65 -10.27 4.08
N ILE A 718 -12.40 -10.47 4.50
CA ILE A 718 -11.20 -10.15 3.73
C ILE A 718 -11.11 -11.02 2.46
N GLU A 719 -11.46 -12.31 2.52
CA GLU A 719 -11.50 -13.20 1.34
C GLU A 719 -12.55 -12.72 0.32
N ASN A 720 -13.72 -12.26 0.77
CA ASN A 720 -14.75 -11.68 -0.09
C ASN A 720 -14.33 -10.32 -0.69
N GLU A 721 -13.69 -9.44 0.08
CA GLU A 721 -13.14 -8.17 -0.43
C GLU A 721 -12.05 -8.43 -1.49
N LEU A 722 -11.17 -9.41 -1.25
CA LEU A 722 -10.11 -9.80 -2.19
C LEU A 722 -10.69 -10.42 -3.48
N LEU A 723 -11.81 -11.15 -3.40
CA LEU A 723 -12.56 -11.62 -4.57
C LEU A 723 -13.18 -10.46 -5.37
N GLU A 724 -13.79 -9.47 -4.71
CA GLU A 724 -14.34 -8.29 -5.39
C GLU A 724 -13.24 -7.42 -6.01
N LEU A 725 -12.10 -7.22 -5.32
CA LEU A 725 -10.93 -6.54 -5.87
C LEU A 725 -10.33 -7.30 -7.06
N ARG A 726 -10.34 -8.64 -7.06
CA ARG A 726 -9.99 -9.46 -8.23
C ARG A 726 -10.97 -9.24 -9.39
N ARG A 727 -12.28 -9.21 -9.14
CA ARG A 727 -13.32 -8.93 -10.14
C ARG A 727 -13.13 -7.54 -10.77
N GLN A 728 -12.90 -6.52 -9.95
CA GLN A 728 -12.60 -5.16 -10.41
C GLN A 728 -11.28 -5.08 -11.19
N LYS A 729 -10.24 -5.82 -10.79
CA LYS A 729 -8.98 -5.91 -11.54
C LYS A 729 -9.18 -6.58 -12.90
N GLN A 730 -9.95 -7.67 -12.98
CA GLN A 730 -10.32 -8.31 -14.25
C GLN A 730 -11.12 -7.35 -15.14
N GLN A 731 -12.13 -6.67 -14.60
CA GLN A 731 -12.93 -5.70 -15.34
C GLN A 731 -12.07 -4.55 -15.90
N LYS A 732 -11.17 -3.97 -15.10
CA LYS A 732 -10.21 -2.95 -15.57
C LYS A 732 -9.24 -3.50 -16.61
N SER A 733 -8.76 -4.74 -16.46
CA SER A 733 -7.89 -5.40 -17.45
C SER A 733 -8.58 -5.61 -18.80
N VAL A 734 -9.87 -5.95 -18.81
CA VAL A 734 -10.66 -6.11 -20.04
C VAL A 734 -10.94 -4.75 -20.71
N VAL A 735 -11.15 -3.68 -19.94
CA VAL A 735 -11.25 -2.32 -20.48
C VAL A 735 -9.93 -1.89 -21.11
N LEU A 736 -8.80 -2.04 -20.40
CA LEU A 736 -7.47 -1.72 -20.91
C LEU A 736 -7.09 -2.53 -22.15
N SER A 737 -7.46 -3.82 -22.22
CA SER A 737 -7.29 -4.64 -23.44
C SER A 737 -8.02 -4.02 -24.62
N LYS A 738 -9.32 -3.73 -24.47
CA LYS A 738 -10.14 -3.11 -25.52
C LYS A 738 -9.67 -1.72 -25.92
N GLU A 739 -9.20 -0.91 -24.98
CA GLU A 739 -8.58 0.38 -25.29
C GLU A 739 -7.27 0.20 -26.08
N SER A 740 -6.43 -0.78 -25.73
CA SER A 740 -5.21 -1.10 -26.47
C SER A 740 -5.49 -1.66 -27.88
N GLU A 741 -6.51 -2.51 -28.02
CA GLU A 741 -6.99 -3.03 -29.32
C GLU A 741 -7.50 -1.89 -30.21
N LEU A 742 -8.32 -0.99 -29.66
CA LEU A 742 -8.83 0.19 -30.39
C LEU A 742 -7.72 1.19 -30.74
N LEU A 743 -6.69 1.33 -29.91
CA LEU A 743 -5.51 2.14 -30.22
C LEU A 743 -4.63 1.49 -31.29
N SER A 744 -4.45 0.17 -31.26
CA SER A 744 -3.73 -0.58 -32.28
C SER A 744 -4.44 -0.50 -33.63
N GLN A 745 -5.76 -0.73 -33.66
CA GLN A 745 -6.58 -0.58 -34.87
C GLN A 745 -6.54 0.84 -35.43
N LYS A 746 -6.51 1.88 -34.58
CA LYS A 746 -6.33 3.27 -35.02
C LYS A 746 -4.94 3.51 -35.60
N ALA A 747 -3.88 3.06 -34.93
CA ALA A 747 -2.50 3.19 -35.38
C ALA A 747 -2.26 2.45 -36.72
N GLU A 748 -2.88 1.28 -36.90
CA GLU A 748 -2.82 0.52 -38.14
C GLU A 748 -3.62 1.18 -39.27
N ASN A 749 -4.82 1.70 -39.00
CA ASN A 749 -5.57 2.52 -39.97
C ASN A 749 -4.82 3.81 -40.35
N GLU A 750 -4.14 4.47 -39.41
CA GLU A 750 -3.27 5.61 -39.71
C GLU A 750 -2.04 5.21 -40.51
N ARG A 751 -1.45 4.03 -40.26
CA ARG A 751 -0.32 3.50 -41.02
C ARG A 751 -0.72 3.16 -42.45
N LEU A 752 -1.89 2.54 -42.65
CA LEU A 752 -2.48 2.28 -43.97
C LEU A 752 -2.77 3.60 -44.71
N LYS A 753 -3.38 4.58 -44.05
CA LYS A 753 -3.59 5.92 -44.64
C LYS A 753 -2.28 6.62 -44.98
N LYS A 754 -1.25 6.57 -44.13
CA LYS A 754 0.09 7.11 -44.43
C LYS A 754 0.75 6.38 -45.60
N MET A 755 0.52 5.08 -45.76
CA MET A 755 1.00 4.32 -46.91
C MET A 755 0.26 4.70 -48.20
N GLN A 756 -1.06 4.87 -48.15
CA GLN A 756 -1.88 5.34 -49.27
C GLN A 756 -1.47 6.76 -49.70
N MET A 757 -1.42 7.71 -48.76
CA MET A 757 -0.93 9.07 -49.02
C MET A 757 0.52 9.06 -49.54
N GLY A 758 1.37 8.14 -49.08
CA GLY A 758 2.74 7.97 -49.58
C GLY A 758 2.81 7.44 -51.01
N GLN A 759 1.91 6.52 -51.38
CA GLN A 759 1.75 6.05 -52.76
C GLN A 759 1.19 7.14 -53.67
N GLU A 760 0.18 7.90 -53.22
CA GLU A 760 -0.34 9.07 -53.94
C GLU A 760 0.71 10.16 -54.11
N LEU A 761 1.51 10.45 -53.08
CA LEU A 761 2.64 11.38 -53.15
C LEU A 761 3.72 10.89 -54.11
N SER A 762 4.04 9.60 -54.14
CA SER A 762 5.00 9.03 -55.11
C SER A 762 4.45 9.06 -56.55
N LEU A 763 3.15 8.85 -56.75
CA LEU A 763 2.48 9.01 -58.04
C LEU A 763 2.38 10.48 -58.48
N LEU A 764 2.27 11.42 -57.53
CA LEU A 764 2.36 12.85 -57.78
C LEU A 764 3.80 13.28 -58.08
N GLU A 765 4.79 12.78 -57.35
CA GLU A 765 6.21 13.09 -57.54
C GLU A 765 6.72 12.56 -58.88
N THR A 766 6.37 11.33 -59.25
CA THR A 766 6.70 10.77 -60.59
C THR A 766 5.97 11.51 -61.71
N LYS A 767 4.71 11.95 -61.51
CA LYS A 767 4.03 12.86 -62.44
C LYS A 767 4.75 14.20 -62.55
N ILE A 768 5.07 14.85 -61.43
CA ILE A 768 5.78 16.13 -61.38
C ILE A 768 7.15 16.02 -62.04
N LEU A 769 7.86 14.89 -61.90
CA LEU A 769 9.09 14.61 -62.63
C LEU A 769 8.83 14.51 -64.14
N SER A 770 7.84 13.74 -64.59
CA SER A 770 7.51 13.66 -66.04
C SER A 770 7.01 14.98 -66.62
N GLU A 771 6.28 15.78 -65.82
CA GLU A 771 5.83 17.12 -66.18
C GLU A 771 7.01 18.09 -66.25
N LYS A 772 7.97 17.97 -65.32
CA LYS A 772 9.23 18.72 -65.28
C LYS A 772 10.15 18.34 -66.43
N ASP A 773 10.21 17.08 -66.83
CA ASP A 773 10.97 16.63 -68.01
C ASP A 773 10.30 17.13 -69.29
N SER A 774 8.97 17.12 -69.37
CA SER A 774 8.22 17.78 -70.45
C SER A 774 8.43 19.29 -70.45
N ILE A 775 8.55 19.93 -69.29
CA ILE A 775 8.93 21.34 -69.14
C ILE A 775 10.38 21.55 -69.59
N TYR A 776 11.33 20.66 -69.27
CA TYR A 776 12.71 20.77 -69.77
C TYR A 776 12.80 20.59 -71.29
N GLU A 777 12.01 19.71 -71.90
CA GLU A 777 11.90 19.63 -73.36
C GLU A 777 11.27 20.90 -73.94
N LYS A 778 10.19 21.42 -73.34
CA LYS A 778 9.57 22.69 -73.74
C LYS A 778 10.54 23.85 -73.57
N GLU A 779 11.32 23.92 -72.48
CA GLU A 779 12.36 24.93 -72.24
C GLU A 779 13.55 24.78 -73.17
N LYS A 780 13.90 23.57 -73.60
CA LYS A 780 14.93 23.33 -74.62
C LYS A 780 14.44 23.82 -75.97
N ASN A 781 13.20 23.48 -76.35
CA ASN A 781 12.56 23.96 -77.57
C ASN A 781 12.35 25.47 -77.54
N ILE A 782 11.99 26.04 -76.37
CA ILE A 782 11.92 27.49 -76.14
C ILE A 782 13.31 28.10 -76.22
N ARG A 783 14.38 27.50 -75.67
CA ARG A 783 15.76 27.98 -75.83
C ARG A 783 16.27 27.89 -77.27
N GLU A 784 15.88 26.87 -78.03
CA GLU A 784 16.19 26.77 -79.47
C GLU A 784 15.41 27.82 -80.27
N MET A 785 14.11 27.99 -80.01
CA MET A 785 13.29 29.04 -80.60
C MET A 785 13.73 30.44 -80.17
N GLN A 786 14.19 30.63 -78.93
CA GLN A 786 14.80 31.86 -78.42
C GLN A 786 16.19 32.07 -79.01
N SER A 787 16.96 31.03 -79.37
CA SER A 787 18.23 31.22 -80.09
C SER A 787 18.01 31.69 -81.53
N ARG A 788 16.90 31.25 -82.16
CA ARG A 788 16.44 31.74 -83.46
C ARG A 788 15.86 33.15 -83.34
N ALA A 789 14.99 33.38 -82.37
CA ALA A 789 14.45 34.70 -82.05
C ALA A 789 15.59 35.67 -81.69
N ASN A 790 16.60 35.30 -80.90
CA ASN A 790 17.78 36.14 -80.63
C ASN A 790 18.64 36.38 -81.87
N LEU A 791 18.61 35.49 -82.88
CA LEU A 791 19.25 35.76 -84.18
C LEU A 791 18.44 36.76 -85.03
N GLU A 792 17.12 36.81 -84.84
CA GLU A 792 16.20 37.74 -85.51
C GLU A 792 16.09 39.09 -84.75
N GLU A 793 16.00 39.09 -83.42
CA GLU A 793 16.07 40.20 -82.48
C GLU A 793 17.43 40.89 -82.54
N ARG A 794 18.55 40.17 -82.72
CA ARG A 794 19.84 40.81 -83.01
C ARG A 794 19.91 41.50 -84.38
N SER A 795 18.84 41.41 -85.19
CA SER A 795 18.61 42.25 -86.38
C SER A 795 17.53 43.34 -86.19
N GLN A 796 16.87 43.42 -85.02
CA GLN A 796 15.74 44.30 -84.74
C GLN A 796 15.85 45.12 -83.43
N GLU A 797 16.62 44.67 -82.44
CA GLU A 797 16.75 45.30 -81.12
C GLU A 797 17.60 46.58 -81.17
N THR A 798 16.89 47.69 -81.33
CA THR A 798 17.28 48.94 -80.67
C THR A 798 16.21 49.34 -79.66
N GLN A 799 16.63 49.67 -78.44
CA GLN A 799 15.89 50.43 -77.41
C GLN A 799 14.90 49.66 -76.52
N MET A 800 15.42 49.06 -75.45
CA MET A 800 14.81 49.14 -74.11
C MET A 800 15.87 49.55 -73.07
N ARG A 801 15.44 50.17 -71.97
CA ARG A 801 16.27 50.55 -70.81
C ARG A 801 15.42 50.48 -69.54
N GLU A 802 16.02 49.97 -68.46
CA GLU A 802 15.39 49.83 -67.14
C GLU A 802 16.37 50.34 -66.08
N THR A 803 15.87 51.04 -65.05
CA THR A 803 16.69 51.52 -63.93
C THR A 803 15.96 51.33 -62.61
N ASN A 804 16.52 50.47 -61.74
CA ASN A 804 16.00 50.16 -60.41
C ASN A 804 16.82 50.88 -59.33
N ILE A 805 16.16 51.52 -58.35
CA ILE A 805 16.80 52.10 -57.17
C ILE A 805 15.96 51.81 -55.92
N SER A 806 16.54 51.05 -54.98
CA SER A 806 15.96 50.64 -53.70
C SER A 806 16.64 51.35 -52.53
N THR A 807 15.90 51.99 -51.63
CA THR A 807 16.45 52.56 -50.38
C THR A 807 16.11 51.68 -49.19
N LYS A 808 17.12 50.99 -48.65
CA LYS A 808 17.05 50.04 -47.53
C LYS A 808 17.81 50.58 -46.32
N ILE A 809 17.32 50.32 -45.11
CA ILE A 809 17.87 50.86 -43.87
C ILE A 809 18.39 49.72 -42.98
N SER A 810 19.62 49.87 -42.46
CA SER A 810 20.20 48.96 -41.46
C SER A 810 20.57 49.72 -40.18
N ILE A 811 20.53 49.00 -39.05
CA ILE A 811 20.86 49.52 -37.73
C ILE A 811 22.03 48.71 -37.19
N LEU A 812 22.99 49.38 -36.58
CA LEU A 812 24.17 48.77 -35.97
C LEU A 812 23.90 48.45 -34.50
N ASP A 813 24.11 47.19 -34.13
CA ASP A 813 24.08 46.73 -32.74
C ASP A 813 25.28 47.33 -31.97
N PRO A 814 25.07 48.08 -30.88
CA PRO A 814 26.13 48.85 -30.24
C PRO A 814 27.15 48.02 -29.44
N GLU A 815 26.82 46.79 -29.04
CA GLU A 815 27.76 45.90 -28.34
C GLU A 815 28.52 44.97 -29.29
N THR A 816 27.93 44.62 -30.44
CA THR A 816 28.51 43.63 -31.38
C THR A 816 28.97 44.23 -32.71
N GLY A 817 28.70 45.52 -32.96
CA GLY A 817 29.06 46.21 -34.21
C GLY A 817 28.37 45.64 -35.46
N LYS A 818 27.33 44.81 -35.28
CA LYS A 818 26.72 44.03 -36.35
C LYS A 818 25.49 44.74 -36.93
N GLU A 819 25.45 44.86 -38.25
CA GLU A 819 24.24 45.32 -38.96
C GLU A 819 23.08 44.34 -38.79
N MET A 820 21.89 44.90 -38.59
CA MET A 820 20.62 44.19 -38.42
C MET A 820 19.46 45.06 -38.90
N SER A 821 18.33 44.43 -39.25
CA SER A 821 17.16 45.16 -39.75
C SER A 821 16.44 45.96 -38.64
N PRO A 822 15.68 47.02 -38.98
CA PRO A 822 14.87 47.76 -38.01
C PRO A 822 13.93 46.86 -37.19
N TYR A 823 13.35 45.83 -37.81
CA TYR A 823 12.50 44.86 -37.14
C TYR A 823 13.25 44.01 -36.09
N GLU A 824 14.46 43.55 -36.42
CA GLU A 824 15.30 42.83 -35.46
C GLU A 824 15.78 43.74 -34.33
N ALA A 825 16.08 45.02 -34.63
CA ALA A 825 16.51 46.00 -33.63
C ALA A 825 15.39 46.30 -32.63
N TYR A 826 14.15 46.47 -33.13
CA TYR A 826 12.95 46.56 -32.29
C TYR A 826 12.76 45.30 -31.43
N LYS A 827 12.93 44.12 -32.02
CA LYS A 827 12.80 42.83 -31.28
C LYS A 827 13.88 42.63 -30.20
N LYS A 828 15.06 43.26 -30.34
CA LYS A 828 16.09 43.33 -29.29
C LYS A 828 15.87 44.45 -28.27
N GLY A 829 14.95 45.39 -28.52
CA GLY A 829 14.79 46.60 -27.70
C GLY A 829 15.87 47.66 -27.92
N ILE A 830 16.56 47.64 -29.07
CA ILE A 830 17.57 48.65 -29.46
C ILE A 830 16.89 49.91 -30.01
N ILE A 831 15.69 49.79 -30.57
CA ILE A 831 14.82 50.91 -30.96
C ILE A 831 13.41 50.74 -30.41
N ASP A 832 12.75 51.85 -30.13
CA ASP A 832 11.35 51.89 -29.69
C ASP A 832 10.37 51.56 -30.83
N ARG A 833 9.15 51.17 -30.46
CA ARG A 833 8.08 50.82 -31.43
C ARG A 833 7.74 51.98 -32.39
N SER A 834 7.84 53.22 -31.92
CA SER A 834 7.64 54.44 -32.72
C SER A 834 8.77 54.65 -33.73
N GLN A 835 10.02 54.50 -33.29
CA GLN A 835 11.22 54.58 -34.14
C GLN A 835 11.21 53.46 -35.19
N TYR A 836 10.76 52.26 -34.83
CA TYR A 836 10.58 51.16 -35.78
C TYR A 836 9.64 51.51 -36.92
N PHE A 837 8.43 52.02 -36.63
CA PHE A 837 7.50 52.40 -37.70
C PHE A 837 8.06 53.52 -38.57
N GLN A 838 8.68 54.54 -37.99
CA GLN A 838 9.32 55.63 -38.74
C GLN A 838 10.45 55.15 -39.68
N LEU A 839 11.25 54.16 -39.26
CA LEU A 839 12.29 53.58 -40.11
C LEU A 839 11.71 52.62 -41.16
N GLN A 840 10.61 51.91 -40.84
CA GLN A 840 9.88 51.05 -41.77
C GLN A 840 9.17 51.85 -42.89
N GLU A 841 8.70 53.06 -42.58
CA GLU A 841 8.06 54.02 -43.50
C GLU A 841 9.06 54.68 -44.46
N LEU A 842 10.37 54.70 -44.12
CA LEU A 842 11.42 55.31 -44.93
C LEU A 842 12.08 54.32 -45.93
N GLU A 843 11.74 53.02 -45.89
CA GLU A 843 12.18 52.06 -46.89
C GLU A 843 11.21 52.02 -48.09
N CYS A 844 11.70 52.29 -49.30
CA CYS A 844 10.91 52.32 -50.53
C CYS A 844 11.67 51.73 -51.72
N ASP A 845 10.96 50.99 -52.58
CA ASP A 845 11.47 50.37 -53.81
C ASP A 845 10.64 50.86 -55.01
N TRP A 846 11.24 51.72 -55.83
CA TRP A 846 10.61 52.28 -57.04
C TRP A 846 11.38 51.85 -58.29
N GLU A 847 10.64 51.57 -59.37
CA GLU A 847 11.17 51.13 -60.66
C GLU A 847 10.60 52.01 -61.78
N GLU A 848 11.45 52.54 -62.67
CA GLU A 848 11.02 53.19 -63.91
C GLU A 848 11.10 52.20 -65.07
N VAL A 849 9.97 52.01 -65.76
CA VAL A 849 9.85 51.18 -66.96
C VAL A 849 9.47 52.07 -68.14
N SER A 850 10.36 52.14 -69.13
CA SER A 850 10.15 52.92 -70.37
C SER A 850 10.00 51.98 -71.56
N THR A 851 8.80 51.95 -72.16
CA THR A 851 8.50 51.11 -73.33
C THR A 851 8.30 51.96 -74.59
N MET A 852 8.98 51.58 -75.68
CA MET A 852 8.82 52.21 -77.00
C MET A 852 7.54 51.72 -77.69
N GLY A 853 6.49 52.55 -77.65
CA GLY A 853 5.24 52.31 -78.37
C GLY A 853 5.22 52.98 -79.75
N ALA A 854 4.30 52.56 -80.62
CA ALA A 854 4.10 53.13 -81.96
C ALA A 854 3.68 54.62 -81.98
N SER A 855 3.50 55.25 -80.81
CA SER A 855 3.19 56.67 -80.62
C SER A 855 4.17 57.41 -79.69
N GLY A 856 5.28 56.78 -79.25
CA GLY A 856 6.32 57.39 -78.40
C GLY A 856 6.86 56.50 -77.27
N GLU A 857 7.87 57.00 -76.57
CA GLU A 857 8.40 56.44 -75.31
C GLU A 857 7.35 56.66 -74.19
N ILE A 858 6.72 55.58 -73.72
CA ILE A 858 5.79 55.64 -72.58
C ILE A 858 6.59 55.26 -71.33
N SER A 859 6.73 56.18 -70.37
CA SER A 859 7.48 55.95 -69.13
C SER A 859 6.56 55.91 -67.90
N VAL A 860 6.67 54.82 -67.14
CA VAL A 860 5.80 54.50 -66.00
C VAL A 860 6.64 54.19 -64.77
N LEU A 861 6.26 54.77 -63.62
CA LEU A 861 6.82 54.43 -62.31
C LEU A 861 5.99 53.34 -61.65
N LEU A 862 6.64 52.31 -61.12
CA LEU A 862 6.05 51.21 -60.36
C LEU A 862 6.52 51.25 -58.91
N ASP A 863 5.56 51.21 -57.97
CA ASP A 863 5.82 50.93 -56.55
C ASP A 863 5.82 49.40 -56.34
N LYS A 864 6.97 48.82 -55.96
CA LYS A 864 7.09 47.37 -55.72
C LYS A 864 6.45 46.89 -54.42
N LYS A 865 6.14 47.78 -53.47
CA LYS A 865 5.47 47.44 -52.19
C LYS A 865 3.94 47.46 -52.30
N SER A 866 3.34 48.35 -53.11
CA SER A 866 1.88 48.36 -53.32
C SER A 866 1.39 47.89 -54.70
N GLY A 867 2.30 47.66 -55.66
CA GLY A 867 1.98 47.19 -57.01
C GLY A 867 1.32 48.26 -57.91
N LYS A 868 1.30 49.53 -57.47
CA LYS A 868 0.66 50.63 -58.20
C LYS A 868 1.57 51.19 -59.28
N GLN A 869 0.98 51.43 -60.44
CA GLN A 869 1.64 52.05 -61.60
C GLN A 869 1.20 53.50 -61.76
N TYR A 870 2.16 54.37 -62.07
CA TYR A 870 1.96 55.81 -62.22
C TYR A 870 2.59 56.28 -63.54
N SER A 871 1.74 56.64 -64.51
CA SER A 871 2.15 57.19 -65.80
C SER A 871 2.69 58.62 -65.64
N ILE A 872 3.94 58.85 -66.05
CA ILE A 872 4.60 60.16 -65.97
C ILE A 872 3.89 61.16 -66.91
N ASP A 873 3.48 60.70 -68.10
CA ASP A 873 2.75 61.52 -69.07
C ASP A 873 1.36 61.93 -68.59
N ASP A 874 0.66 61.09 -67.82
CA ASP A 874 -0.62 61.47 -67.22
C ASP A 874 -0.44 62.45 -66.05
N ALA A 875 0.65 62.34 -65.29
CA ALA A 875 1.00 63.34 -64.28
C ALA A 875 1.35 64.71 -64.91
N LEU A 876 2.01 64.73 -66.08
CA LEU A 876 2.20 65.95 -66.89
C LEU A 876 0.87 66.50 -67.42
N ARG A 877 0.01 65.65 -68.02
CA ARG A 877 -1.32 66.04 -68.53
C ARG A 877 -2.20 66.62 -67.42
N ALA A 878 -2.16 66.03 -66.23
CA ALA A 878 -2.90 66.47 -65.05
C ALA A 878 -2.24 67.65 -64.30
N LYS A 879 -1.09 68.16 -64.77
CA LYS A 879 -0.28 69.21 -64.11
C LYS A 879 0.14 68.89 -62.66
N LYS A 880 0.27 67.60 -62.31
CA LYS A 880 0.83 67.17 -61.01
C LYS A 880 2.34 67.44 -60.93
N ILE A 881 3.03 67.24 -62.05
CA ILE A 881 4.45 67.57 -62.23
C ILE A 881 4.61 68.62 -63.34
N THR A 882 5.65 69.45 -63.23
CA THR A 882 6.07 70.36 -64.29
C THR A 882 7.11 69.70 -65.20
N LYS A 883 7.36 70.30 -66.38
CA LYS A 883 8.48 69.88 -67.24
C LYS A 883 9.85 70.10 -66.58
N GLU A 884 9.94 71.05 -65.65
CA GLU A 884 11.15 71.35 -64.88
C GLU A 884 11.40 70.29 -63.80
N ASP A 885 10.36 69.68 -63.23
CA ASP A 885 10.49 68.53 -62.32
C ASP A 885 11.01 67.29 -63.05
N LEU A 886 10.42 66.96 -64.21
CA LEU A 886 10.88 65.86 -65.06
C LEU A 886 12.33 66.08 -65.53
N GLN A 887 12.70 67.31 -65.89
CA GLN A 887 14.09 67.61 -66.26
C GLN A 887 15.03 67.45 -65.05
N ARG A 888 14.65 67.91 -63.86
CA ARG A 888 15.47 67.70 -62.64
C ARG A 888 15.62 66.22 -62.28
N TYR A 889 14.60 65.40 -62.54
CA TYR A 889 14.68 63.95 -62.39
C TYR A 889 15.60 63.28 -63.43
N ARG A 890 15.40 63.55 -64.74
CA ARG A 890 16.25 63.00 -65.81
C ARG A 890 17.71 63.55 -65.77
N ASP A 891 17.93 64.71 -65.14
CA ASP A 891 19.27 65.26 -64.79
C ASP A 891 19.91 64.59 -63.55
N GLY A 892 19.21 63.71 -62.83
CA GLY A 892 19.68 63.09 -61.58
C GLY A 892 19.73 64.02 -60.35
N LYS A 893 19.07 65.20 -60.43
CA LYS A 893 19.04 66.24 -59.38
C LYS A 893 17.84 66.13 -58.43
N LEU A 894 16.93 65.20 -58.70
CA LEU A 894 15.74 64.88 -57.92
C LEU A 894 15.68 63.35 -57.79
N ALA A 895 15.55 62.82 -56.56
CA ALA A 895 15.54 61.38 -56.35
C ALA A 895 14.25 60.73 -56.89
N ILE A 896 14.31 59.46 -57.31
CA ILE A 896 13.13 58.73 -57.82
C ILE A 896 11.99 58.68 -56.80
N SER A 897 12.29 58.62 -55.50
CA SER A 897 11.31 58.69 -54.41
C SER A 897 10.65 60.06 -54.26
N GLU A 898 11.42 61.16 -54.33
CA GLU A 898 10.86 62.52 -54.34
C GLU A 898 10.02 62.77 -55.61
N PHE A 899 10.48 62.28 -56.76
CA PHE A 899 9.77 62.41 -58.03
C PHE A 899 8.48 61.59 -58.06
N ALA A 900 8.50 60.35 -57.55
CA ALA A 900 7.32 59.48 -57.46
C ALA A 900 6.21 60.07 -56.58
N LEU A 901 6.54 60.73 -55.47
CA LEU A 901 5.57 61.43 -54.62
C LEU A 901 4.89 62.60 -55.34
N LEU A 902 5.64 63.36 -56.16
CA LEU A 902 5.08 64.43 -57.00
C LEU A 902 4.19 63.87 -58.12
N VAL A 903 4.58 62.74 -58.74
CA VAL A 903 3.78 62.03 -59.75
C VAL A 903 2.48 61.47 -59.15
N ALA A 904 2.54 60.89 -57.95
CA ALA A 904 1.37 60.46 -57.19
C ALA A 904 0.45 61.65 -56.85
N GLY A 905 1.03 62.81 -56.53
CA GLY A 905 0.32 64.08 -56.30
C GLY A 905 0.21 64.47 -54.83
N GLU A 906 1.14 64.02 -53.97
CA GLU A 906 1.15 64.33 -52.55
C GLU A 906 1.98 65.60 -52.27
N THR A 907 1.48 66.50 -51.42
CA THR A 907 2.12 67.80 -51.16
C THR A 907 3.24 67.68 -50.15
N ARG A 908 4.46 68.03 -50.59
CA ARG A 908 5.75 67.97 -49.88
C ARG A 908 5.65 68.22 -48.35
N PRO A 909 5.74 67.17 -47.51
CA PRO A 909 5.88 67.33 -46.07
C PRO A 909 7.20 68.00 -45.69
N GLN A 910 7.29 68.52 -44.46
CA GLN A 910 8.55 69.03 -43.90
C GLN A 910 9.61 67.92 -43.86
N PRO A 911 10.89 68.21 -44.18
CA PRO A 911 11.94 67.20 -44.16
C PRO A 911 12.23 66.76 -42.72
N VAL A 912 11.83 65.53 -42.39
CA VAL A 912 12.16 64.86 -41.12
C VAL A 912 13.64 64.49 -41.09
N SER A 913 14.47 65.46 -40.72
CA SER A 913 15.91 65.25 -40.53
C SER A 913 16.17 64.23 -39.42
N ILE A 914 16.95 63.21 -39.76
CA ILE A 914 17.32 62.05 -38.91
C ILE A 914 17.93 62.49 -37.56
N GLY A 915 18.48 63.71 -37.48
CA GLY A 915 19.06 64.28 -36.26
C GLY A 915 18.10 64.43 -35.06
N SER A 916 16.77 64.31 -35.23
CA SER A 916 15.83 64.35 -34.09
C SER A 916 15.81 63.08 -33.23
N ILE A 917 16.37 61.97 -33.72
CA ILE A 917 16.29 60.64 -33.09
C ILE A 917 17.30 60.48 -31.93
N ILE A 918 18.37 61.30 -31.89
CA ILE A 918 19.60 61.02 -31.11
C ILE A 918 19.70 61.86 -29.81
N ALA A 919 18.77 62.78 -29.55
CA ALA A 919 18.85 63.70 -28.39
C ALA A 919 18.11 63.17 -27.13
N PRO A 920 18.79 62.96 -25.98
CA PRO A 920 18.14 62.55 -24.74
C PRO A 920 17.41 63.74 -24.08
N ARG A 921 16.25 63.48 -23.45
CA ARG A 921 15.51 64.48 -22.67
C ARG A 921 15.11 63.99 -21.28
N SER A 922 15.49 64.76 -20.27
CA SER A 922 14.98 64.68 -18.89
C SER A 922 13.61 65.37 -18.76
N PRO A 923 12.84 65.15 -17.67
CA PRO A 923 11.38 65.35 -17.68
C PRO A 923 10.89 66.69 -17.11
N SER A 924 9.74 67.19 -17.61
CA SER A 924 8.94 68.24 -16.96
C SER A 924 7.46 68.28 -17.40
N SER A 925 6.57 67.84 -16.50
CA SER A 925 5.26 68.44 -16.12
C SER A 925 4.23 68.98 -17.16
N THR A 926 3.00 68.42 -17.04
CA THR A 926 1.66 69.08 -17.00
C THR A 926 1.02 69.77 -18.23
N SER A 927 0.01 69.06 -18.78
CA SER A 927 -1.39 69.51 -19.06
C SER A 927 -1.71 70.76 -19.89
N GLN A 928 -2.52 70.60 -20.95
CA GLN A 928 -4.00 70.75 -20.93
C GLN A 928 -4.65 70.20 -22.23
N GLY A 929 -5.99 70.08 -22.26
CA GLY A 929 -6.79 69.69 -23.45
C GLY A 929 -7.09 70.88 -24.39
N HIS A 930 -7.83 70.75 -25.50
CA HIS A 930 -8.64 69.64 -26.02
C HIS A 930 -8.29 69.34 -27.49
N GLY A 931 -8.64 68.14 -27.99
CA GLY A 931 -8.51 67.75 -29.40
C GLY A 931 -9.86 67.41 -30.05
N PHE A 932 -9.83 67.02 -31.33
CA PHE A 932 -10.98 66.47 -32.07
C PHE A 932 -10.54 65.45 -33.14
N PHE A 933 -11.41 64.46 -33.40
CA PHE A 933 -11.34 63.41 -34.44
C PHE A 933 -10.27 62.29 -34.35
N ASN A 934 -10.63 61.26 -33.58
CA ASN A 934 -10.58 59.82 -33.90
C ASN A 934 -9.82 59.34 -35.15
N GLN A 935 -8.99 58.29 -34.96
CA GLN A 935 -9.42 56.92 -35.32
C GLN A 935 -8.69 55.82 -34.52
N SER A 936 -9.45 54.78 -34.16
CA SER A 936 -9.08 53.48 -33.57
C SER A 936 -7.61 53.21 -33.19
N SER A 937 -7.29 53.30 -31.90
CA SER A 937 -6.19 52.52 -31.31
C SER A 937 -6.60 51.05 -31.12
N PRO A 938 -5.69 50.07 -31.21
CA PRO A 938 -5.98 48.70 -30.80
C PRO A 938 -6.31 48.64 -29.31
N LYS A 939 -7.37 47.92 -28.91
CA LYS A 939 -7.67 47.68 -27.49
C LYS A 939 -6.46 47.03 -26.81
N VAL A 940 -5.83 47.74 -25.88
CA VAL A 940 -4.87 47.14 -24.95
C VAL A 940 -5.68 46.28 -23.99
N PHE A 941 -5.54 44.95 -24.08
CA PHE A 941 -6.11 44.05 -23.09
C PHE A 941 -5.53 44.40 -21.72
N HIS A 942 -6.41 44.59 -20.73
CA HIS A 942 -5.99 44.93 -19.37
C HIS A 942 -5.13 43.81 -18.77
N ASP A 943 -4.14 44.20 -17.97
CA ASP A 943 -3.22 43.29 -17.28
C ASP A 943 -3.99 42.30 -16.39
N ASP A 944 -3.69 40.99 -16.49
CA ASP A 944 -4.57 39.90 -16.04
C ASP A 944 -4.48 39.68 -14.51
N SER A 945 -5.01 40.65 -13.77
CA SER A 945 -4.93 40.78 -12.32
C SER A 945 -5.34 39.49 -11.60
N PHE A 946 -4.41 38.89 -10.86
CA PHE A 946 -4.65 37.63 -10.18
C PHE A 946 -5.62 37.79 -8.99
N PRO A 947 -6.47 36.79 -8.72
CA PRO A 947 -7.22 36.71 -7.47
C PRO A 947 -6.27 36.56 -6.27
N ILE A 948 -6.80 36.68 -5.05
CA ILE A 948 -6.09 36.36 -3.82
C ILE A 948 -5.58 34.90 -3.89
N ALA A 949 -4.27 34.74 -4.03
CA ALA A 949 -3.63 33.47 -4.38
C ALA A 949 -3.31 32.59 -3.15
N GLY A 950 -3.18 33.20 -1.98
CA GLY A 950 -2.72 32.55 -0.77
C GLY A 950 -2.70 33.48 0.43
N VAL A 951 -2.02 33.04 1.50
CA VAL A 951 -1.90 33.76 2.77
C VAL A 951 -0.44 34.06 3.05
N LEU A 952 -0.16 35.27 3.55
CA LEU A 952 1.12 35.68 4.13
C LEU A 952 0.97 35.72 5.65
N ASP A 953 1.63 34.81 6.35
CA ASP A 953 1.67 34.80 7.81
C ASP A 953 2.67 35.85 8.31
N THR A 954 2.16 36.94 8.87
CA THR A 954 2.95 38.09 9.33
C THR A 954 3.77 37.81 10.58
N THR A 955 3.53 36.69 11.29
CA THR A 955 4.37 36.29 12.43
C THR A 955 5.62 35.52 12.02
N THR A 956 5.62 34.91 10.83
CA THR A 956 6.76 34.12 10.30
C THR A 956 7.33 34.66 8.98
N ASP A 957 6.73 35.73 8.44
CA ASP A 957 6.93 36.24 7.06
C ASP A 957 6.84 35.13 5.98
N SER A 958 6.03 34.09 6.26
CA SER A 958 5.96 32.88 5.41
C SER A 958 4.70 32.85 4.55
N LYS A 959 4.90 32.54 3.27
CA LYS A 959 3.85 32.39 2.27
C LYS A 959 3.28 30.98 2.36
N CYS A 960 1.97 30.84 2.54
CA CYS A 960 1.31 29.54 2.65
C CYS A 960 0.07 29.45 1.76
N THR A 961 -0.20 28.25 1.25
CA THR A 961 -1.43 27.95 0.47
C THR A 961 -2.65 28.06 1.39
N ILE A 962 -3.82 28.36 0.82
CA ILE A 962 -5.06 28.52 1.59
C ILE A 962 -5.34 27.31 2.49
N LYS A 963 -5.19 26.09 1.95
CA LYS A 963 -5.26 24.83 2.71
C LYS A 963 -4.23 24.74 3.84
N SER A 964 -2.98 25.16 3.61
CA SER A 964 -1.96 25.19 4.68
C SER A 964 -2.27 26.24 5.75
N ALA A 965 -2.95 27.34 5.41
CA ALA A 965 -3.39 28.33 6.39
C ALA A 965 -4.51 27.79 7.28
N VAL A 966 -5.49 27.07 6.71
CA VAL A 966 -6.55 26.36 7.46
C VAL A 966 -5.94 25.27 8.35
N GLY A 967 -5.03 24.44 7.82
CA GLY A 967 -4.36 23.39 8.59
C GLY A 967 -3.54 23.91 9.77
N ARG A 968 -3.02 25.14 9.68
CA ARG A 968 -2.33 25.86 10.77
C ARG A 968 -3.29 26.68 11.67
N LYS A 969 -4.59 26.73 11.36
CA LYS A 969 -5.62 27.59 11.99
C LYS A 969 -5.34 29.09 11.88
N ILE A 970 -4.55 29.51 10.89
CA ILE A 970 -4.25 30.92 10.60
C ILE A 970 -5.44 31.60 9.89
N LEU A 971 -6.16 30.81 9.08
CA LEU A 971 -7.35 31.20 8.34
C LEU A 971 -8.50 30.25 8.71
N ASP A 972 -9.72 30.77 8.79
CA ASP A 972 -10.91 29.97 9.04
C ASP A 972 -11.38 29.20 7.80
N ALA A 973 -12.21 28.17 7.99
CA ALA A 973 -12.63 27.28 6.91
C ALA A 973 -13.61 27.93 5.92
N GLU A 974 -14.40 28.92 6.33
CA GLU A 974 -15.45 29.53 5.51
C GLU A 974 -14.84 30.57 4.56
N THR A 975 -14.04 31.49 5.10
CA THR A 975 -13.20 32.43 4.33
C THR A 975 -12.27 31.66 3.39
N ALA A 976 -11.63 30.57 3.85
CA ALA A 976 -10.79 29.74 2.99
C ALA A 976 -11.56 29.10 1.83
N GLN A 977 -12.78 28.59 2.06
CA GLN A 977 -13.64 28.09 1.00
C GLN A 977 -13.99 29.21 0.01
N LYS A 978 -14.34 30.41 0.50
CA LYS A 978 -14.68 31.57 -0.34
C LYS A 978 -13.51 32.05 -1.21
N LEU A 979 -12.29 32.09 -0.66
CA LEU A 979 -11.10 32.42 -1.43
C LEU A 979 -10.79 31.37 -2.51
N LEU A 980 -11.01 30.08 -2.25
CA LEU A 980 -10.86 29.01 -3.24
C LEU A 980 -11.98 29.03 -4.31
N GLU A 981 -13.22 29.38 -3.93
CA GLU A 981 -14.33 29.61 -4.86
C GLU A 981 -14.03 30.79 -5.80
N ALA A 982 -13.47 31.88 -5.27
CA ALA A 982 -13.01 33.03 -6.06
C ALA A 982 -11.89 32.68 -7.07
N GLN A 983 -10.92 31.85 -6.68
CA GLN A 983 -9.89 31.32 -7.60
C GLN A 983 -10.49 30.42 -8.68
N ALA A 984 -11.40 29.51 -8.30
CA ALA A 984 -12.07 28.61 -9.25
C ALA A 984 -12.88 29.38 -10.31
N ALA A 985 -13.56 30.45 -9.90
CA ALA A 985 -14.36 31.32 -10.78
C ALA A 985 -13.55 32.21 -11.75
N THR A 986 -12.22 32.31 -11.57
CA THR A 986 -11.35 33.24 -12.33
C THR A 986 -10.22 32.57 -13.13
N GLY A 987 -10.18 31.24 -13.14
CA GLY A 987 -9.25 30.45 -13.97
C GLY A 987 -8.77 29.14 -13.34
N GLY A 988 -9.01 28.94 -12.05
CA GLY A 988 -8.55 27.76 -11.31
C GLY A 988 -7.67 28.11 -10.12
N ILE A 989 -7.40 27.08 -9.31
CA ILE A 989 -6.67 27.20 -8.04
C ILE A 989 -5.21 27.58 -8.31
N VAL A 990 -4.73 28.63 -7.65
CA VAL A 990 -3.41 29.24 -7.90
C VAL A 990 -2.34 28.55 -7.06
N HIS A 991 -1.26 28.08 -7.69
CA HIS A 991 -0.11 27.52 -6.98
C HIS A 991 0.98 28.58 -6.79
N ILE A 992 1.09 29.12 -5.56
CA ILE A 992 1.95 30.27 -5.19
C ILE A 992 3.37 30.19 -5.78
N MET A 993 4.06 29.04 -5.68
CA MET A 993 5.45 28.91 -6.13
C MET A 993 5.64 28.88 -7.65
N SER A 994 4.70 28.31 -8.42
CA SER A 994 4.82 28.16 -9.88
C SER A 994 4.04 29.21 -10.67
N LYS A 995 3.17 29.98 -10.00
CA LYS A 995 2.18 30.91 -10.58
C LYS A 995 1.12 30.25 -11.48
N GLU A 996 1.17 28.92 -11.66
CA GLU A 996 0.21 28.19 -12.48
C GLU A 996 -1.19 28.15 -11.84
N ARG A 997 -2.23 28.24 -12.68
CA ARG A 997 -3.64 28.02 -12.30
C ARG A 997 -4.02 26.58 -12.67
N TYR A 998 -4.60 25.82 -11.75
CA TYR A 998 -5.03 24.43 -11.99
C TYR A 998 -6.56 24.28 -11.88
N SER A 999 -7.13 23.40 -12.71
CA SER A 999 -8.53 22.98 -12.54
C SER A 999 -8.72 22.30 -11.17
N VAL A 1000 -9.94 22.34 -10.62
CA VAL A 1000 -10.23 21.87 -9.26
C VAL A 1000 -9.82 20.40 -9.06
N HIS A 1001 -10.07 19.54 -10.05
CA HIS A 1001 -9.57 18.15 -10.04
C HIS A 1001 -8.04 18.09 -9.93
N LYS A 1002 -7.31 18.76 -10.84
CA LYS A 1002 -5.84 18.75 -10.87
C LYS A 1002 -5.20 19.42 -9.64
N ALA A 1003 -5.94 20.30 -8.97
CA ALA A 1003 -5.56 20.90 -7.69
C ALA A 1003 -5.76 19.95 -6.50
N ILE A 1004 -6.79 19.10 -6.53
CA ILE A 1004 -7.00 18.00 -5.56
C ILE A 1004 -5.93 16.93 -5.76
N ASP A 1005 -5.61 16.54 -7.00
CA ASP A 1005 -4.55 15.58 -7.32
C ASP A 1005 -3.17 16.05 -6.82
N LYS A 1006 -2.91 17.36 -6.88
CA LYS A 1006 -1.72 18.02 -6.30
C LYS A 1006 -1.84 18.34 -4.80
N GLY A 1007 -2.92 17.94 -4.14
CA GLY A 1007 -3.14 18.13 -2.70
C GLY A 1007 -3.36 19.58 -2.24
N LEU A 1008 -3.53 20.54 -3.15
CA LEU A 1008 -3.72 21.98 -2.85
C LEU A 1008 -5.08 22.29 -2.20
N VAL A 1009 -6.05 21.40 -2.42
CA VAL A 1009 -7.45 21.49 -1.99
C VAL A 1009 -7.82 20.19 -1.26
N ASP A 1010 -8.78 20.26 -0.34
CA ASP A 1010 -9.32 19.08 0.33
C ASP A 1010 -10.58 18.55 -0.35
N SER A 1011 -10.70 17.23 -0.42
CA SER A 1011 -11.77 16.50 -1.11
C SER A 1011 -13.18 16.92 -0.70
N ASN A 1012 -13.34 17.40 0.53
CA ASN A 1012 -14.64 17.80 1.09
C ASN A 1012 -15.24 19.00 0.35
N ASN A 1013 -14.41 19.94 -0.14
CA ASN A 1013 -14.86 21.19 -0.76
C ASN A 1013 -15.14 21.04 -2.27
N THR A 1014 -14.88 19.86 -2.84
CA THR A 1014 -14.97 19.59 -4.29
C THR A 1014 -16.29 20.03 -4.92
N LYS A 1015 -17.43 19.84 -4.23
CA LYS A 1015 -18.76 20.15 -4.78
C LYS A 1015 -19.00 21.64 -5.01
N SER A 1016 -18.64 22.52 -4.07
CA SER A 1016 -18.82 23.97 -4.27
C SER A 1016 -17.78 24.53 -5.22
N LEU A 1017 -16.54 24.05 -5.15
CA LEU A 1017 -15.46 24.48 -6.04
C LEU A 1017 -15.71 24.08 -7.50
N LEU A 1018 -16.28 22.90 -7.78
CA LEU A 1018 -16.74 22.56 -9.13
C LEU A 1018 -17.97 23.36 -9.57
N SER A 1019 -18.77 23.91 -8.65
CA SER A 1019 -19.83 24.85 -8.97
C SER A 1019 -19.24 26.22 -9.37
N ALA A 1020 -18.32 26.74 -8.56
CA ALA A 1020 -17.59 27.97 -8.85
C ALA A 1020 -16.75 27.88 -10.13
N GLN A 1021 -16.13 26.73 -10.44
CA GLN A 1021 -15.38 26.55 -11.68
C GLN A 1021 -16.25 26.71 -12.95
N LYS A 1022 -17.56 26.46 -12.87
CA LYS A 1022 -18.49 26.72 -13.99
C LYS A 1022 -18.60 28.21 -14.33
N ALA A 1023 -18.30 29.11 -13.38
CA ALA A 1023 -18.25 30.53 -13.67
C ALA A 1023 -17.10 30.91 -14.62
N PHE A 1024 -16.02 30.11 -14.64
CA PHE A 1024 -14.93 30.24 -15.61
C PHE A 1024 -15.16 29.40 -16.87
N THR A 1025 -15.55 28.12 -16.73
CA THR A 1025 -15.63 27.19 -17.88
C THR A 1025 -16.95 27.28 -18.67
N GLY A 1026 -17.88 28.13 -18.21
CA GLY A 1026 -19.25 28.22 -18.69
C GLY A 1026 -20.22 27.28 -17.97
N VAL A 1027 -21.45 27.77 -17.78
CA VAL A 1027 -22.58 27.01 -17.21
C VAL A 1027 -23.30 26.28 -18.34
N GLU A 1028 -23.47 24.96 -18.21
CA GLU A 1028 -24.19 24.16 -19.21
C GLU A 1028 -25.71 24.40 -19.11
N ASP A 1029 -26.31 24.82 -20.22
CA ASP A 1029 -27.76 24.91 -20.39
C ASP A 1029 -28.36 23.49 -20.41
N PRO A 1030 -29.27 23.14 -19.49
CA PRO A 1030 -29.77 21.77 -19.38
C PRO A 1030 -30.59 21.34 -20.61
N VAL A 1031 -31.19 22.29 -21.33
CA VAL A 1031 -32.02 22.05 -22.52
C VAL A 1031 -31.19 22.12 -23.79
N THR A 1032 -30.40 23.19 -23.98
CA THR A 1032 -29.69 23.42 -25.25
C THR A 1032 -28.29 22.82 -25.31
N LYS A 1033 -27.75 22.33 -24.19
CA LYS A 1033 -26.37 21.80 -24.02
C LYS A 1033 -25.24 22.74 -24.43
N LYS A 1034 -25.56 24.00 -24.74
CA LYS A 1034 -24.58 25.07 -24.93
C LYS A 1034 -24.05 25.52 -23.56
N ARG A 1035 -22.79 25.94 -23.53
CA ARG A 1035 -22.26 26.68 -22.38
C ARG A 1035 -22.64 28.14 -22.51
N LEU A 1036 -22.97 28.74 -21.38
CA LEU A 1036 -23.38 30.13 -21.21
C LEU A 1036 -22.42 30.81 -20.25
N SER A 1037 -22.22 32.12 -20.42
CA SER A 1037 -21.62 32.96 -19.38
C SER A 1037 -22.50 32.98 -18.12
N VAL A 1038 -21.95 33.40 -16.98
CA VAL A 1038 -22.71 33.46 -15.72
C VAL A 1038 -23.91 34.41 -15.83
N GLY A 1039 -23.75 35.56 -16.49
CA GLY A 1039 -24.83 36.52 -16.70
C GLY A 1039 -25.96 35.96 -17.57
N GLU A 1040 -25.63 35.27 -18.69
CA GLU A 1040 -26.62 34.56 -19.50
C GLU A 1040 -27.34 33.45 -18.70
N ALA A 1041 -26.63 32.75 -17.82
CA ALA A 1041 -27.22 31.72 -16.96
C ALA A 1041 -28.18 32.31 -15.91
N VAL A 1042 -27.93 33.51 -15.40
CA VAL A 1042 -28.87 34.26 -14.54
C VAL A 1042 -30.08 34.74 -15.35
N GLN A 1043 -29.87 35.34 -16.53
CA GLN A 1043 -30.97 35.78 -17.41
C GLN A 1043 -31.92 34.64 -17.80
N LYS A 1044 -31.40 33.41 -17.96
CA LYS A 1044 -32.22 32.21 -18.20
C LYS A 1044 -32.79 31.53 -16.93
N GLY A 1045 -32.51 32.04 -15.73
CA GLY A 1045 -32.92 31.41 -14.48
C GLY A 1045 -32.24 30.07 -14.16
N ILE A 1046 -31.14 29.74 -14.83
CA ILE A 1046 -30.34 28.51 -14.59
C ILE A 1046 -29.49 28.68 -13.32
N MET A 1047 -29.15 29.92 -12.95
CA MET A 1047 -28.48 30.28 -11.70
C MET A 1047 -29.23 31.43 -11.02
N SER A 1048 -29.42 31.37 -9.71
CA SER A 1048 -29.99 32.50 -8.96
C SER A 1048 -28.98 33.65 -8.83
N ASN A 1049 -29.47 34.89 -8.84
CA ASN A 1049 -28.60 36.07 -8.78
C ASN A 1049 -27.68 36.06 -7.54
N GLU A 1050 -28.21 35.71 -6.37
CA GLU A 1050 -27.44 35.58 -5.12
C GLU A 1050 -26.22 34.65 -5.19
N ASN A 1051 -26.29 33.60 -6.02
CA ASN A 1051 -25.19 32.65 -6.23
C ASN A 1051 -24.24 33.10 -7.35
N ALA A 1052 -24.71 33.93 -8.28
CA ALA A 1052 -23.94 34.42 -9.42
C ALA A 1052 -23.13 35.68 -9.10
N LEU A 1053 -23.73 36.62 -8.36
CA LEU A 1053 -23.16 37.93 -8.06
C LEU A 1053 -21.75 37.85 -7.42
N PRO A 1054 -21.44 36.95 -6.46
CA PRO A 1054 -20.09 36.83 -5.92
C PRO A 1054 -19.05 36.46 -6.99
N TYR A 1055 -19.37 35.56 -7.92
CA TYR A 1055 -18.44 35.18 -8.98
C TYR A 1055 -18.26 36.32 -10.01
N LEU A 1056 -19.34 37.02 -10.35
CA LEU A 1056 -19.31 38.15 -11.28
C LEU A 1056 -18.51 39.34 -10.72
N VAL A 1057 -18.67 39.66 -9.43
CA VAL A 1057 -17.87 40.67 -8.73
C VAL A 1057 -16.39 40.29 -8.68
N VAL A 1058 -16.06 39.04 -8.34
CA VAL A 1058 -14.66 38.56 -8.36
C VAL A 1058 -14.05 38.60 -9.77
N GLN A 1059 -14.81 38.29 -10.82
CA GLN A 1059 -14.37 38.43 -12.20
C GLN A 1059 -14.11 39.91 -12.57
N HIS A 1060 -15.05 40.80 -12.24
CA HIS A 1060 -14.88 42.25 -12.44
C HIS A 1060 -13.61 42.79 -11.76
N LEU A 1061 -13.39 42.46 -10.48
CA LEU A 1061 -12.22 42.87 -9.69
C LEU A 1061 -10.90 42.25 -10.18
N THR A 1062 -10.95 41.14 -10.94
CA THR A 1062 -9.78 40.51 -11.60
C THR A 1062 -9.62 40.92 -13.08
N GLY A 1063 -10.23 42.02 -13.50
CA GLY A 1063 -9.99 42.68 -14.79
C GLY A 1063 -11.15 42.60 -15.80
N GLY A 1064 -12.23 41.88 -15.50
CA GLY A 1064 -13.41 41.83 -16.35
C GLY A 1064 -14.17 40.51 -16.31
N LEU A 1065 -15.38 40.53 -16.84
CA LEU A 1065 -16.28 39.38 -16.90
C LEU A 1065 -15.82 38.38 -17.97
N ILE A 1066 -16.22 37.12 -17.81
CA ILE A 1066 -15.75 36.02 -18.65
C ILE A 1066 -16.85 35.60 -19.63
N ASP A 1067 -16.60 35.81 -20.92
CA ASP A 1067 -17.36 35.19 -21.99
C ASP A 1067 -16.87 33.75 -22.22
N THR A 1068 -17.78 32.90 -22.68
CA THR A 1068 -17.50 31.49 -23.03
C THR A 1068 -17.25 31.30 -24.52
N LYS A 1069 -17.55 32.31 -25.35
CA LYS A 1069 -17.39 32.30 -26.81
C LYS A 1069 -16.09 32.97 -27.26
N GLN A 1070 -15.64 33.99 -26.54
CA GLN A 1070 -14.38 34.72 -26.76
C GLN A 1070 -13.30 34.35 -25.74
N THR A 1071 -12.04 34.36 -26.16
CA THR A 1071 -10.89 34.11 -25.27
C THR A 1071 -10.41 35.41 -24.62
N GLY A 1072 -10.77 35.64 -23.36
CA GLY A 1072 -10.28 36.77 -22.58
C GLY A 1072 -11.27 37.23 -21.50
N ARG A 1073 -11.01 38.40 -20.93
CA ARG A 1073 -11.94 39.14 -20.07
C ARG A 1073 -12.49 40.35 -20.83
N ILE A 1074 -13.76 40.66 -20.62
CA ILE A 1074 -14.45 41.82 -21.19
C ILE A 1074 -14.89 42.80 -20.09
N PRO A 1075 -14.85 44.12 -20.32
CA PRO A 1075 -15.35 45.10 -19.34
C PRO A 1075 -16.87 45.01 -19.21
N VAL A 1076 -17.39 45.39 -18.04
CA VAL A 1076 -18.83 45.25 -17.70
C VAL A 1076 -19.73 46.03 -18.68
N SER A 1077 -19.27 47.18 -19.19
CA SER A 1077 -19.99 47.94 -20.24
C SER A 1077 -20.15 47.15 -21.53
N GLU A 1078 -19.06 46.57 -22.05
CA GLU A 1078 -19.08 45.74 -23.26
C GLU A 1078 -19.88 44.44 -23.06
N ALA A 1079 -19.89 43.88 -21.85
CA ALA A 1079 -20.73 42.74 -21.50
C ALA A 1079 -22.25 43.07 -21.52
N VAL A 1080 -22.63 44.32 -21.21
CA VAL A 1080 -24.01 44.81 -21.36
C VAL A 1080 -24.36 45.06 -22.83
N GLU A 1081 -23.46 45.67 -23.60
CA GLU A 1081 -23.64 45.89 -25.05
C GLU A 1081 -23.77 44.56 -25.82
N GLN A 1082 -23.02 43.54 -25.44
CA GLN A 1082 -23.11 42.17 -25.99
C GLN A 1082 -24.26 41.34 -25.40
N GLY A 1083 -25.07 41.90 -24.49
CA GLY A 1083 -26.23 41.23 -23.87
C GLY A 1083 -25.89 40.08 -22.91
N LEU A 1084 -24.61 39.92 -22.53
CA LEU A 1084 -24.15 38.85 -21.64
C LEU A 1084 -24.61 39.10 -20.19
N VAL A 1085 -24.83 40.37 -19.80
CA VAL A 1085 -25.31 40.79 -18.47
C VAL A 1085 -26.44 41.80 -18.62
N SER A 1086 -27.49 41.71 -17.79
CA SER A 1086 -28.57 42.71 -17.74
C SER A 1086 -28.08 44.01 -17.07
N LYS A 1087 -28.67 45.16 -17.43
CA LYS A 1087 -28.26 46.47 -16.86
C LYS A 1087 -28.32 46.49 -15.33
N GLU A 1088 -29.41 45.99 -14.76
CA GLU A 1088 -29.61 45.83 -13.30
C GLU A 1088 -28.48 45.04 -12.63
N LEU A 1089 -28.05 43.92 -13.24
CA LEU A 1089 -26.97 43.09 -12.72
C LEU A 1089 -25.60 43.75 -12.92
N ALA A 1090 -25.42 44.52 -14.00
CA ALA A 1090 -24.22 45.30 -14.24
C ALA A 1090 -24.03 46.42 -13.20
N GLU A 1091 -25.12 47.09 -12.81
CA GLU A 1091 -25.16 48.07 -11.72
C GLU A 1091 -24.83 47.41 -10.36
N GLN A 1092 -25.39 46.22 -10.08
CA GLN A 1092 -25.05 45.44 -8.87
C GLN A 1092 -23.58 44.96 -8.82
N ILE A 1093 -22.96 44.71 -9.97
CA ILE A 1093 -21.53 44.36 -10.07
C ILE A 1093 -20.63 45.59 -9.82
N GLN A 1094 -21.12 46.80 -10.13
CA GLN A 1094 -20.35 48.05 -9.99
C GLN A 1094 -20.57 48.76 -8.65
N ASP A 1095 -21.71 48.59 -7.97
CA ASP A 1095 -21.94 49.21 -6.66
C ASP A 1095 -21.25 48.42 -5.53
N GLU A 1096 -20.04 48.87 -5.20
CA GLU A 1096 -19.21 48.33 -4.11
C GLU A 1096 -19.94 48.28 -2.75
N LYS A 1097 -20.99 49.10 -2.53
CA LYS A 1097 -21.78 49.09 -1.28
C LYS A 1097 -22.68 47.87 -1.16
N GLN A 1098 -23.03 47.24 -2.29
CA GLN A 1098 -23.85 46.03 -2.35
C GLN A 1098 -23.01 44.74 -2.26
N TYR A 1099 -21.67 44.86 -2.23
CA TYR A 1099 -20.78 43.70 -2.12
C TYR A 1099 -20.97 42.98 -0.78
N LYS A 1100 -21.30 41.70 -0.87
CA LYS A 1100 -21.54 40.83 0.28
C LYS A 1100 -20.29 40.74 1.16
N LYS A 1101 -20.49 40.87 2.47
CA LYS A 1101 -19.44 40.73 3.49
C LYS A 1101 -19.44 39.31 4.06
N ASP A 1102 -18.99 38.35 3.25
CA ASP A 1102 -18.92 36.92 3.58
C ASP A 1102 -17.49 36.35 3.71
N LEU A 1103 -16.51 37.23 3.98
CA LEU A 1103 -15.16 36.89 4.42
C LEU A 1103 -14.93 37.46 5.83
N ILE A 1104 -14.12 36.78 6.65
CA ILE A 1104 -13.65 37.28 7.94
C ILE A 1104 -12.18 37.71 7.78
N ASP A 1105 -11.82 38.93 8.20
CA ASP A 1105 -10.41 39.34 8.22
C ASP A 1105 -9.61 38.46 9.21
N PRO A 1106 -8.57 37.74 8.78
CA PRO A 1106 -7.71 36.99 9.69
C PRO A 1106 -7.03 37.85 10.77
N ILE A 1107 -6.91 39.17 10.55
CA ILE A 1107 -6.33 40.12 11.50
C ILE A 1107 -7.41 40.78 12.36
N SER A 1108 -8.31 41.60 11.80
CA SER A 1108 -9.30 42.34 12.60
C SER A 1108 -10.49 41.51 13.12
N LYS A 1109 -10.72 40.32 12.56
CA LYS A 1109 -11.90 39.45 12.78
C LYS A 1109 -13.24 40.08 12.42
N GLU A 1110 -13.23 41.17 11.64
CA GLU A 1110 -14.44 41.81 11.10
C GLU A 1110 -14.92 41.08 9.84
N ASN A 1111 -16.22 41.15 9.57
CA ASN A 1111 -16.79 40.71 8.29
C ASN A 1111 -16.48 41.77 7.21
N ILE A 1112 -15.78 41.35 6.15
CA ILE A 1112 -15.32 42.18 5.04
C ILE A 1112 -15.79 41.61 3.69
N ASN A 1113 -15.82 42.43 2.63
CA ASN A 1113 -16.10 41.95 1.28
C ASN A 1113 -14.80 41.51 0.55
N TYR A 1114 -14.92 40.92 -0.64
CA TYR A 1114 -13.75 40.43 -1.40
C TYR A 1114 -12.82 41.55 -1.90
N LYS A 1115 -13.34 42.74 -2.21
CA LYS A 1115 -12.50 43.92 -2.54
C LYS A 1115 -11.72 44.39 -1.32
N ASP A 1116 -12.38 44.56 -0.17
CA ASP A 1116 -11.73 44.90 1.11
C ASP A 1116 -10.58 43.91 1.42
N ALA A 1117 -10.78 42.62 1.11
CA ALA A 1117 -9.76 41.58 1.28
C ALA A 1117 -8.60 41.71 0.28
N MET A 1118 -8.86 42.07 -0.99
CA MET A 1118 -7.82 42.37 -1.98
C MET A 1118 -7.00 43.60 -1.59
N ASP A 1119 -7.65 44.65 -1.07
CA ASP A 1119 -6.99 45.88 -0.63
C ASP A 1119 -6.15 45.66 0.65
N ARG A 1120 -6.52 44.68 1.50
CA ARG A 1120 -5.71 44.20 2.65
C ARG A 1120 -4.59 43.22 2.26
N CYS A 1121 -4.53 42.74 1.01
CA CYS A 1121 -3.46 41.83 0.55
C CYS A 1121 -2.11 42.54 0.33
N GLN A 1122 -1.03 41.77 0.41
CA GLN A 1122 0.28 42.19 -0.07
C GLN A 1122 0.55 41.55 -1.43
N LYS A 1123 0.97 42.36 -2.44
CA LYS A 1123 1.58 41.81 -3.65
C LYS A 1123 2.97 41.29 -3.31
N ASP A 1124 3.21 40.02 -3.60
CA ASP A 1124 4.53 39.40 -3.44
C ASP A 1124 5.50 39.94 -4.52
N PRO A 1125 6.63 40.58 -4.16
CA PRO A 1125 7.55 41.17 -5.12
C PRO A 1125 8.21 40.16 -6.08
N GLY A 1126 8.28 38.87 -5.72
CA GLY A 1126 8.83 37.84 -6.62
C GLY A 1126 7.79 37.18 -7.53
N SER A 1127 6.56 36.98 -7.03
CA SER A 1127 5.51 36.30 -7.81
C SER A 1127 4.55 37.24 -8.54
N GLY A 1128 4.29 38.44 -8.02
CA GLY A 1128 3.24 39.36 -8.46
C GLY A 1128 1.85 39.02 -7.90
N LEU A 1129 1.72 37.90 -7.18
CA LEU A 1129 0.46 37.39 -6.64
C LEU A 1129 0.01 38.17 -5.40
N LEU A 1130 -1.30 38.32 -5.22
CA LEU A 1130 -1.90 38.86 -4.00
C LEU A 1130 -1.93 37.79 -2.90
N LEU A 1131 -1.40 38.12 -1.72
CA LEU A 1131 -1.44 37.25 -0.53
C LEU A 1131 -2.13 37.98 0.62
N LEU A 1132 -3.18 37.38 1.18
CA LEU A 1132 -3.93 37.94 2.31
C LEU A 1132 -3.07 37.87 3.58
N LYS A 1133 -2.98 38.98 4.33
CA LYS A 1133 -2.22 39.03 5.58
C LYS A 1133 -2.98 38.32 6.69
N ALA A 1134 -2.30 37.50 7.47
CA ALA A 1134 -2.84 36.83 8.65
C ALA A 1134 -1.76 36.66 9.72
N ALA A 1135 -2.15 36.37 10.97
CA ALA A 1135 -1.20 36.22 12.08
C ALA A 1135 -1.51 34.98 12.92
N SER A 1136 -0.51 34.14 13.16
CA SER A 1136 -0.69 32.83 13.82
C SER A 1136 -1.24 32.87 15.26
N ASP A 1137 -0.97 33.94 16.03
CA ASP A 1137 -1.40 34.03 17.44
C ASP A 1137 -2.89 34.43 17.63
N SER A 1138 -3.57 34.90 16.58
CA SER A 1138 -4.89 35.56 16.72
C SER A 1138 -6.09 34.60 16.73
N TYR A 1139 -5.89 33.29 16.49
CA TYR A 1139 -6.98 32.33 16.29
C TYR A 1139 -7.26 31.42 17.50
N LYS A 1140 -7.77 32.01 18.59
CA LYS A 1140 -8.47 31.25 19.63
C LYS A 1140 -9.95 31.14 19.24
N PRO A 1141 -10.51 29.92 19.04
CA PRO A 1141 -11.93 29.78 18.72
C PRO A 1141 -12.78 30.28 19.90
N ALA A 1142 -13.75 31.14 19.61
CA ALA A 1142 -14.68 31.65 20.62
C ALA A 1142 -15.52 30.49 21.17
N VAL A 1143 -15.46 30.27 22.49
CA VAL A 1143 -16.24 29.22 23.15
C VAL A 1143 -17.71 29.59 23.11
N TYR A 1144 -18.54 28.70 22.56
CA TYR A 1144 -20.00 28.80 22.57
C TYR A 1144 -20.50 29.03 24.01
N ARG A 1145 -21.14 30.17 24.27
CA ARG A 1145 -22.01 30.33 25.43
C ARG A 1145 -23.35 29.64 25.13
N PRO A 1146 -23.78 28.64 25.91
CA PRO A 1146 -25.14 28.14 25.80
C PRO A 1146 -26.12 29.23 26.28
N VAL A 1147 -27.04 29.63 25.41
CA VAL A 1147 -28.14 30.53 25.80
C VAL A 1147 -29.23 29.69 26.45
N ASN A 1148 -29.37 29.81 27.77
CA ASN A 1148 -30.48 29.18 28.50
C ASN A 1148 -31.80 29.84 28.10
N LEU A 1149 -32.61 29.13 27.31
CA LEU A 1149 -34.00 29.47 27.02
C LEU A 1149 -34.94 28.62 27.88
N ILE A 1150 -35.17 29.07 29.11
CA ILE A 1150 -36.35 28.68 29.90
C ILE A 1150 -37.40 29.76 29.69
N PRO A 1151 -38.57 29.45 29.10
CA PRO A 1151 -39.62 30.44 28.87
C PRO A 1151 -40.44 30.66 30.15
N SER A 1152 -40.19 31.76 30.85
CA SER A 1152 -41.05 32.23 31.96
C SER A 1152 -41.87 33.44 31.53
N LEU A 1153 -43.15 33.21 31.20
CA LEU A 1153 -44.15 34.28 31.15
C LEU A 1153 -44.33 34.86 32.56
N THR A 1154 -44.29 36.18 32.68
CA THR A 1154 -44.37 36.88 33.97
C THR A 1154 -45.79 36.95 34.52
N SER A 1155 -45.97 36.59 35.79
CA SER A 1155 -47.05 37.13 36.62
C SER A 1155 -46.59 37.35 38.07
N PHE A 1156 -46.98 38.49 38.64
CA PHE A 1156 -46.88 38.92 40.04
C PHE A 1156 -45.51 39.18 40.72
N ASN A 1157 -45.14 40.47 40.65
CA ASN A 1157 -44.90 41.40 41.77
C ASN A 1157 -43.66 41.32 42.69
N TYR A 1158 -43.25 42.56 43.06
CA TYR A 1158 -42.18 43.04 43.96
C TYR A 1158 -40.75 42.95 43.41
#